data_AF-A0A1L9TUD5-F1
#
_entry.id   AF-A0A1L9TUD5-F1
#
_cell.length_a   1.000
_cell.length_b   1.000
_cell.length_c   1.000
_cell.angle_alpha   90.00
_cell.angle_beta   90.00
_cell.angle_gamma   90.00
#
_symmetry.space_group_name_H-M   'P 1'
#
loop_
_entity.id
_entity.type
_entity.pdbx_description
1 polymer ?
#
loop_
_entity_poly.entity_id
_entity_poly.type
_entity_poly.pdbx_seq_one_letter_code
_entity_poly.pdbx_strand_id
1 'polypeptide(L)'
;MATLDSLKHALRQIADTPPPALHQTLSDALYSSAFDLLLQGPGSTSYRDFVIPQLSKLLGPVFDSHAHVSILEIGPGPQSILGHLSDRARRKITKYAAYEPNELFHSKMREWLCPSSQAEHPFPCLEKPPDIHQAPFMPAEYTGSYPDERFDIHKADIIKLAVNMLREQPEGAMVVVFHRDGGLRELGSLVCHRTAPLPTGKIRIPNTDEALDQFSSFVAGFTVQDSAIQGKWRDKCRSLGHSDKSYPGQLESSSPEIMVTFTRHAAKLQELTVQLPLLERQRTIKSREARLHHRAAVVRPTEIQHIQACVQWALKHGTGLTVVGGGHSGHCLWPSVVGVDMSAFNQVHITSASEDNRTDGGSTSGSIIVAGAGCTSVDIIRTAKAAGMTVPLGARPSVGAGLWLQGGIGHLARMYGLACDSIVGAVLVCVQTSKVLCIGHVPNEHRPAGAIRPDNETDLLWAIRGAGTNIGIVVSVIFKAYAAPNYSVQTWIVPLRNTLAVRCKLHDFDQGIVRKLPRNCSADAYLYSEAGKLRLGVAMFEAFSDGPGVTFNGQRTIGRDILGPETSSKLVDNIGLFEVDMYISGMHGGHGGGKTSSFKRCLFLKDIGESSVVGVLAAAVATAPSPFCYLHLLHGGGAVGDVSPDATAFGCRDWDFACVITGVWPRELDETHFARAVVDWVYQVASSILPLGCGVYGADLGPDPRDTPLAARAFGPNLSRLASLKQRVDPQNVLAYACQLPKNTIAGNPRLIILVTGEAGIGKDYCAEIWASVFGRSTERSVRTASISYVAKQEYVAASGADFTRLLYDREYKEQHRQALTAFFKSQVRDEPWLPEEHFIRTVNESQNVDVLLITGMRDNAPVASFAHLVPASRLLEVRITSSEETRRTHRAFFDRGFPKSSLDYSPNLTFNNEKPGEVAAKAFAEKRLVPFFHEDLQRLADMMRLVPEFPCPGIEFRHVLNIVQHPGGLPLCTSLLRSHFAGDWAKINVVACCEAGGFVYASPLADQVDKPLVLIREAGKLPPPTVSVQRSPSHMGALVATNPAETRVELSRDAIPRGASVVVVDDVLATGKTLSAVLHLLQEASVRL
;
A
#
# COMPACT_ATOMS: atom_id res chain seq x y z
N MET A 1 13.84 -2.12 -27.90
CA MET A 1 12.61 -1.51 -28.45
C MET A 1 12.63 0.00 -28.22
N ALA A 2 12.52 0.82 -29.27
CA ALA A 2 12.46 2.28 -29.15
C ALA A 2 11.07 2.77 -28.67
N THR A 3 10.98 4.00 -28.16
CA THR A 3 9.68 4.66 -27.87
C THR A 3 9.05 5.21 -29.15
N LEU A 4 7.72 5.31 -29.15
CA LEU A 4 6.97 6.04 -30.18
C LEU A 4 7.44 7.49 -30.35
N ASP A 5 7.78 8.19 -29.27
CA ASP A 5 8.30 9.56 -29.36
C ASP A 5 9.66 9.64 -30.05
N SER A 6 10.55 8.66 -29.77
CA SER A 6 11.84 8.56 -30.48
C SER A 6 11.64 8.25 -31.96
N LEU A 7 10.67 7.40 -32.29
CA LEU A 7 10.29 7.14 -33.67
C LEU A 7 9.73 8.41 -34.34
N LYS A 8 8.81 9.13 -33.69
CA LYS A 8 8.26 10.40 -34.17
C LYS A 8 9.36 11.41 -34.51
N HIS A 9 10.30 11.63 -33.60
CA HIS A 9 11.43 12.52 -33.87
C HIS A 9 12.28 12.06 -35.05
N ALA A 10 12.58 10.76 -35.15
CA ALA A 10 13.35 10.23 -36.25
C ALA A 10 12.64 10.37 -37.61
N LEU A 11 11.32 10.15 -37.67
CA LEU A 11 10.53 10.30 -38.89
C LEU A 11 10.50 11.76 -39.35
N ARG A 12 10.26 12.70 -38.43
CA ARG A 12 10.27 14.14 -38.71
C ARG A 12 11.63 14.61 -39.23
N GLN A 13 12.72 14.20 -38.59
CA GLN A 13 14.09 14.51 -39.05
C GLN A 13 14.38 14.04 -40.48
N ILE A 14 13.86 12.87 -40.87
CA ILE A 14 14.02 12.37 -42.25
C ILE A 14 13.26 13.26 -43.25
N ALA A 15 12.07 13.75 -42.89
CA ALA A 15 11.27 14.62 -43.76
C ALA A 15 11.85 16.05 -43.87
N ASP A 16 12.52 16.52 -42.83
CA ASP A 16 13.18 17.84 -42.79
C ASP A 16 14.56 17.85 -43.48
N THR A 17 15.02 16.71 -44.02
CA THR A 17 16.32 16.61 -44.70
C THR A 17 16.26 17.36 -46.06
N PRO A 18 17.25 18.20 -46.43
CA PRO A 18 17.15 19.02 -47.63
C PRO A 18 17.13 18.21 -48.95
N PRO A 19 16.25 18.55 -49.93
CA PRO A 19 15.17 19.54 -49.82
C PRO A 19 14.00 19.02 -48.97
N PRO A 20 13.43 19.85 -48.08
CA PRO A 20 12.37 19.42 -47.17
C PRO A 20 11.13 18.95 -47.93
N ALA A 21 10.48 17.90 -47.41
CA ALA A 21 9.30 17.31 -48.02
C ALA A 21 8.09 18.26 -47.96
N LEU A 22 7.21 18.17 -48.96
CA LEU A 22 5.95 18.91 -48.93
C LEU A 22 4.96 18.17 -48.02
N HIS A 23 4.59 18.78 -46.89
CA HIS A 23 3.73 18.19 -45.88
C HIS A 23 2.24 18.34 -46.24
N GLN A 24 1.46 17.26 -46.11
CA GLN A 24 0.00 17.29 -46.20
C GLN A 24 -0.64 16.89 -44.86
N THR A 25 -1.80 17.46 -44.54
CA THR A 25 -2.60 17.03 -43.38
C THR A 25 -2.97 15.57 -43.51
N LEU A 26 -3.06 14.88 -42.38
CA LEU A 26 -3.74 13.59 -42.33
C LEU A 26 -5.22 13.81 -42.70
N SER A 27 -5.73 13.01 -43.64
CA SER A 27 -7.18 12.96 -43.89
C SER A 27 -7.87 12.19 -42.76
N ASP A 28 -9.16 12.44 -42.56
CA ASP A 28 -9.93 11.78 -41.50
C ASP A 28 -9.96 10.26 -41.64
N ALA A 29 -10.03 9.75 -42.87
CA ALA A 29 -9.99 8.32 -43.19
C ALA A 29 -8.64 7.68 -42.88
N LEU A 30 -7.54 8.40 -43.14
CA LEU A 30 -6.20 7.93 -42.83
C LEU A 30 -5.96 7.91 -41.32
N TYR A 31 -6.41 8.96 -40.62
CA TYR A 31 -6.33 9.03 -39.17
C TYR A 31 -7.12 7.89 -38.51
N SER A 32 -8.36 7.64 -38.96
CA SER A 32 -9.19 6.52 -38.46
C SER A 32 -8.50 5.17 -38.69
N SER A 33 -8.02 4.90 -39.90
CA SER A 33 -7.36 3.61 -40.22
C SER A 33 -6.10 3.38 -39.38
N ALA A 34 -5.28 4.41 -39.21
CA ALA A 34 -4.05 4.32 -38.42
C ALA A 34 -4.33 4.23 -36.91
N PHE A 35 -5.39 4.88 -36.42
CA PHE A 35 -5.86 4.73 -35.04
C PHE A 35 -6.34 3.31 -34.75
N ASP A 36 -7.11 2.71 -35.67
CA ASP A 36 -7.55 1.31 -35.56
C ASP A 36 -6.36 0.35 -35.52
N LEU A 37 -5.32 0.60 -36.33
CA LEU A 37 -4.07 -0.17 -36.28
C LEU A 37 -3.37 -0.08 -34.91
N LEU A 38 -3.39 1.10 -34.26
CA LEU A 38 -2.81 1.27 -32.92
C LEU A 38 -3.59 0.56 -31.83
N LEU A 39 -4.92 0.47 -31.97
CA LEU A 39 -5.78 -0.19 -31.00
C LEU A 39 -5.77 -1.72 -31.11
N GLN A 40 -5.27 -2.29 -32.21
CA GLN A 40 -5.12 -3.74 -32.32
C GLN A 40 -4.09 -4.30 -31.33
N GLY A 41 -4.34 -5.52 -30.84
CA GLY A 41 -3.41 -6.25 -29.97
C GLY A 41 -3.09 -5.49 -28.67
N PRO A 42 -1.80 -5.28 -28.31
CA PRO A 42 -1.38 -4.65 -27.05
C PRO A 42 -1.90 -3.21 -26.82
N GLY A 43 -2.28 -2.48 -27.87
CA GLY A 43 -2.86 -1.14 -27.72
C GLY A 43 -4.21 -1.16 -26.99
N SER A 44 -5.10 -2.10 -27.34
CA SER A 44 -6.35 -2.35 -26.61
C SER A 44 -6.12 -2.75 -25.15
N THR A 45 -5.04 -3.50 -24.89
CA THR A 45 -4.65 -3.94 -23.55
C THR A 45 -4.32 -2.75 -22.65
N SER A 46 -3.70 -1.69 -23.16
CA SER A 46 -3.37 -0.50 -22.36
C SER A 46 -4.64 0.24 -21.91
N TYR A 47 -5.66 0.34 -22.76
CA TYR A 47 -6.96 0.89 -22.38
C TYR A 47 -7.63 0.06 -21.28
N ARG A 48 -7.70 -1.26 -21.49
CA ARG A 48 -8.40 -2.19 -20.59
C ARG A 48 -7.69 -2.39 -19.25
N ASP A 49 -6.37 -2.46 -19.25
CA ASP A 49 -5.59 -2.88 -18.09
C ASP A 49 -4.99 -1.68 -17.33
N PHE A 50 -4.98 -0.49 -17.93
CA PHE A 50 -4.48 0.74 -17.29
C PHE A 50 -5.49 1.90 -17.32
N VAL A 51 -5.91 2.40 -18.49
CA VAL A 51 -6.75 3.61 -18.57
C VAL A 51 -8.07 3.44 -17.81
N ILE A 52 -8.85 2.40 -18.13
CA ILE A 52 -10.16 2.17 -17.51
C ILE A 52 -10.06 1.87 -16.01
N PRO A 53 -9.16 0.99 -15.53
CA PRO A 53 -8.99 0.75 -14.09
C PRO A 53 -8.55 1.99 -13.31
N GLN A 54 -7.59 2.76 -13.84
CA GLN A 54 -7.13 3.98 -13.17
C GLN A 54 -8.23 5.04 -13.13
N LEU A 55 -8.96 5.23 -14.24
CA LEU A 55 -10.07 6.16 -14.31
C LEU A 55 -11.19 5.77 -13.34
N SER A 56 -11.57 4.49 -13.31
CA SER A 56 -12.60 3.97 -12.39
C SER A 56 -12.22 4.20 -10.93
N LYS A 57 -10.95 3.91 -10.57
CA LYS A 57 -10.43 4.13 -9.22
C LYS A 57 -10.37 5.60 -8.83
N LEU A 58 -10.03 6.47 -9.79
CA LEU A 58 -9.94 7.90 -9.59
C LEU A 58 -11.32 8.54 -9.42
N LEU A 59 -12.26 8.19 -10.28
CA LEU A 59 -13.60 8.79 -10.31
C LEU A 59 -14.55 8.16 -9.28
N GLY A 60 -14.26 6.98 -8.74
CA GLY A 60 -15.08 6.31 -7.72
C GLY A 60 -15.54 7.24 -6.60
N PRO A 61 -14.64 7.93 -5.87
CA PRO A 61 -15.03 8.88 -4.82
C PRO A 61 -15.89 10.05 -5.31
N VAL A 62 -15.66 10.54 -6.53
CA VAL A 62 -16.47 11.62 -7.14
C VAL A 62 -17.89 11.11 -7.40
N PHE A 63 -18.00 9.94 -8.02
CA PHE A 63 -19.27 9.29 -8.25
C PHE A 63 -19.94 8.88 -6.95
N ASP A 64 -19.23 8.52 -5.88
CA ASP A 64 -19.85 8.16 -4.61
C ASP A 64 -20.41 9.38 -3.86
N SER A 65 -19.69 10.51 -3.90
CA SER A 65 -20.05 11.75 -3.21
C SER A 65 -21.11 12.59 -3.95
N HIS A 66 -21.26 12.42 -5.26
CA HIS A 66 -22.16 13.22 -6.09
C HIS A 66 -23.33 12.38 -6.61
N ALA A 67 -24.54 12.98 -6.62
CA ALA A 67 -25.71 12.37 -7.25
C ALA A 67 -25.70 12.55 -8.78
N HIS A 68 -25.14 13.67 -9.25
CA HIS A 68 -25.10 14.06 -10.65
C HIS A 68 -23.71 14.53 -11.03
N VAL A 69 -23.19 14.03 -12.14
CA VAL A 69 -21.86 14.35 -12.67
C VAL A 69 -22.00 14.88 -14.09
N SER A 70 -21.35 16.02 -14.36
CA SER A 70 -21.23 16.61 -15.69
C SER A 70 -19.84 16.31 -16.24
N ILE A 71 -19.77 15.92 -17.52
CA ILE A 71 -18.53 15.50 -18.17
C ILE A 71 -18.31 16.32 -19.43
N LEU A 72 -17.07 16.77 -19.60
CA LEU A 72 -16.52 17.30 -20.84
C LEU A 72 -15.36 16.39 -21.28
N GLU A 73 -15.47 15.79 -22.47
CA GLU A 73 -14.43 14.92 -23.04
C GLU A 73 -13.81 15.58 -24.29
N ILE A 74 -12.49 15.55 -24.41
CA ILE A 74 -11.76 16.18 -25.53
C ILE A 74 -11.01 15.07 -26.27
N GLY A 75 -11.32 14.90 -27.55
CA GLY A 75 -10.78 13.82 -28.38
C GLY A 75 -11.19 12.41 -27.91
N PRO A 76 -12.48 12.12 -27.71
CA PRO A 76 -12.98 10.80 -27.30
C PRO A 76 -12.69 9.70 -28.34
N GLY A 77 -12.46 10.05 -29.61
CA GLY A 77 -12.39 9.08 -30.70
C GLY A 77 -13.77 8.50 -31.04
N PRO A 78 -13.85 7.28 -31.57
CA PRO A 78 -15.11 6.72 -32.06
C PRO A 78 -16.10 6.34 -30.94
N GLN A 79 -15.65 6.13 -29.70
CA GLN A 79 -16.46 5.78 -28.54
C GLN A 79 -15.85 6.37 -27.27
N SER A 80 -16.68 6.83 -26.32
CA SER A 80 -16.18 7.34 -25.04
C SER A 80 -15.66 6.21 -24.15
N ILE A 81 -14.48 6.42 -23.55
CA ILE A 81 -13.91 5.47 -22.57
C ILE A 81 -14.78 5.34 -21.31
N LEU A 82 -15.61 6.33 -21.04
CA LEU A 82 -16.51 6.35 -19.89
C LEU A 82 -17.67 5.36 -20.03
N GLY A 83 -17.93 4.89 -21.26
CA GLY A 83 -18.86 3.79 -21.53
C GLY A 83 -18.47 2.47 -20.87
N HIS A 84 -17.21 2.30 -20.49
CA HIS A 84 -16.70 1.10 -19.81
C HIS A 84 -16.74 1.19 -18.27
N LEU A 85 -17.20 2.31 -17.71
CA LEU A 85 -17.40 2.42 -16.28
C LEU A 85 -18.58 1.56 -15.81
N SER A 86 -18.62 1.23 -14.52
CA SER A 86 -19.75 0.49 -13.92
C SER A 86 -21.08 1.19 -14.16
N ASP A 87 -22.17 0.42 -14.26
CA ASP A 87 -23.53 0.93 -14.49
C ASP A 87 -23.93 2.00 -13.46
N ARG A 88 -23.52 1.81 -12.20
CA ARG A 88 -23.74 2.78 -11.12
C ARG A 88 -23.09 4.13 -11.42
N ALA A 89 -21.87 4.14 -11.95
CA ALA A 89 -21.18 5.36 -12.33
C ALA A 89 -21.81 5.98 -13.59
N ARG A 90 -22.11 5.17 -14.61
CA ARG A 90 -22.75 5.64 -15.86
C ARG A 90 -24.11 6.30 -15.62
N ARG A 91 -24.92 5.76 -14.69
CA ARG A 91 -26.22 6.32 -14.27
C ARG A 91 -26.11 7.66 -13.53
N LYS A 92 -24.92 8.03 -13.03
CA LYS A 92 -24.70 9.32 -12.39
C LYS A 92 -24.28 10.42 -13.36
N ILE A 93 -23.95 10.06 -14.60
CA ILE A 93 -23.63 11.02 -15.66
C ILE A 93 -24.94 11.61 -16.18
N THR A 94 -25.20 12.88 -15.88
CA THR A 94 -26.45 13.55 -16.31
C THR A 94 -26.22 14.58 -17.40
N LYS A 95 -24.98 15.04 -17.61
CA LYS A 95 -24.60 15.94 -18.70
C LYS A 95 -23.30 15.46 -19.32
N TYR A 96 -23.27 15.44 -20.64
CA TYR A 96 -22.13 15.00 -21.41
C TYR A 96 -21.93 15.91 -22.62
N ALA A 97 -20.72 16.45 -22.74
CA ALA A 97 -20.28 17.21 -23.90
C ALA A 97 -18.94 16.65 -24.41
N ALA A 98 -18.74 16.68 -25.73
CA ALA A 98 -17.52 16.20 -26.35
C ALA A 98 -17.06 17.07 -27.52
N TYR A 99 -15.74 17.21 -27.68
CA TYR A 99 -15.11 17.87 -28.83
C TYR A 99 -14.28 16.85 -29.62
N GLU A 100 -14.71 16.52 -30.84
CA GLU A 100 -14.06 15.55 -31.72
C GLU A 100 -13.94 16.15 -33.13
N PRO A 101 -12.74 16.61 -33.55
CA PRO A 101 -12.57 17.26 -34.85
C PRO A 101 -12.66 16.30 -36.05
N ASN A 102 -12.44 14.99 -35.88
CA ASN A 102 -12.49 14.03 -36.97
C ASN A 102 -13.94 13.66 -37.31
N GLU A 103 -14.35 13.87 -38.57
CA GLU A 103 -15.74 13.67 -39.04
C GLU A 103 -16.22 12.22 -38.87
N LEU A 104 -15.35 11.25 -39.16
CA LEU A 104 -15.68 9.83 -39.05
C LEU A 104 -15.88 9.41 -37.59
N PHE A 105 -15.03 9.90 -36.68
CA PHE A 105 -15.16 9.63 -35.26
C PHE A 105 -16.36 10.33 -34.65
N HIS A 106 -16.59 11.59 -35.00
CA HIS A 106 -17.78 12.33 -34.62
C HIS A 106 -19.07 11.58 -35.03
N SER A 107 -19.12 11.06 -36.26
CA SER A 107 -20.27 10.29 -36.76
C SER A 107 -20.46 8.97 -36.00
N LYS A 108 -19.39 8.18 -35.85
CA LYS A 108 -19.41 6.92 -35.07
C LYS A 108 -19.81 7.14 -33.60
N MET A 109 -19.34 8.23 -33.00
CA MET A 109 -19.64 8.57 -31.61
C MET A 109 -21.12 8.94 -31.43
N ARG A 110 -21.72 9.67 -32.38
CA ARG A 110 -23.16 9.98 -32.38
C ARG A 110 -24.01 8.71 -32.45
N GLU A 111 -23.64 7.77 -33.32
CA GLU A 111 -24.31 6.48 -33.43
C GLU A 111 -24.17 5.66 -32.14
N TRP A 112 -22.99 5.66 -31.54
CA TRP A 112 -22.73 4.95 -30.29
C TRP A 112 -23.52 5.52 -29.10
N LEU A 113 -23.60 6.85 -28.99
CA LEU A 113 -24.35 7.51 -27.92
C LEU A 113 -25.86 7.41 -28.11
N CYS A 114 -26.36 7.40 -29.35
CA CYS A 114 -27.78 7.32 -29.68
C CYS A 114 -28.10 6.03 -30.46
N PRO A 115 -28.01 4.83 -29.83
CA PRO A 115 -28.22 3.58 -30.53
C PRO A 115 -29.66 3.46 -31.05
N SER A 116 -29.83 3.03 -32.30
CA SER A 116 -31.12 2.88 -32.98
C SER A 116 -31.87 1.57 -32.64
N SER A 117 -31.30 0.71 -31.78
CA SER A 117 -31.79 -0.64 -31.45
C SER A 117 -32.10 -0.80 -29.95
N GLN A 118 -32.60 -1.97 -29.50
CA GLN A 118 -32.87 -2.31 -28.09
C GLN A 118 -31.60 -2.36 -27.18
N ALA A 119 -30.45 -1.89 -27.65
CA ALA A 119 -29.22 -1.81 -26.86
C ALA A 119 -29.36 -0.74 -25.74
N GLU A 120 -28.81 -1.04 -24.56
CA GLU A 120 -28.84 -0.10 -23.43
C GLU A 120 -28.01 1.16 -23.74
N HIS A 121 -28.58 2.33 -23.48
CA HIS A 121 -27.92 3.61 -23.73
C HIS A 121 -26.61 3.71 -22.91
N PRO A 122 -25.47 4.12 -23.50
CA PRO A 122 -24.19 4.16 -22.77
C PRO A 122 -24.24 5.04 -21.51
N PHE A 123 -24.96 6.15 -21.58
CA PHE A 123 -25.26 7.03 -20.44
C PHE A 123 -26.78 7.13 -20.25
N PRO A 124 -27.40 6.26 -19.43
CA PRO A 124 -28.86 6.10 -19.41
C PRO A 124 -29.63 7.23 -18.70
N CYS A 125 -28.94 8.15 -18.03
CA CYS A 125 -29.56 9.18 -17.19
C CYS A 125 -29.23 10.62 -17.64
N LEU A 126 -28.91 10.82 -18.93
CA LEU A 126 -28.69 12.16 -19.47
C LEU A 126 -29.97 13.00 -19.40
N GLU A 127 -29.87 14.22 -18.87
CA GLU A 127 -30.97 15.19 -18.78
C GLU A 127 -31.36 15.75 -20.16
N LYS A 128 -30.40 15.79 -21.10
CA LYS A 128 -30.53 16.31 -22.45
C LYS A 128 -29.71 15.43 -23.41
N PRO A 129 -29.99 15.45 -24.72
CA PRO A 129 -29.11 14.83 -25.71
C PRO A 129 -27.66 15.30 -25.53
N PRO A 130 -26.66 14.42 -25.73
CA PRO A 130 -25.25 14.78 -25.58
C PRO A 130 -24.86 15.88 -26.57
N ASP A 131 -24.04 16.82 -26.11
CA ASP A 131 -23.58 17.96 -26.90
C ASP A 131 -22.22 17.66 -27.56
N ILE A 132 -22.24 17.26 -28.83
CA ILE A 132 -21.06 16.76 -29.55
C ILE A 132 -20.67 17.78 -30.63
N HIS A 133 -19.48 18.34 -30.50
CA HIS A 133 -18.94 19.38 -31.37
C HIS A 133 -17.93 18.77 -32.34
N GLN A 134 -18.17 18.92 -33.65
CA GLN A 134 -17.19 18.59 -34.70
C GLN A 134 -16.16 19.72 -34.86
N ALA A 135 -15.39 19.99 -33.80
CA ALA A 135 -14.42 21.06 -33.76
C ALA A 135 -13.30 20.76 -32.75
N PRO A 136 -12.08 21.32 -32.93
CA PRO A 136 -11.08 21.30 -31.88
C PRO A 136 -11.54 22.13 -30.67
N PHE A 137 -11.10 21.74 -29.48
CA PHE A 137 -11.36 22.50 -28.26
C PHE A 137 -10.43 23.72 -28.17
N MET A 138 -10.97 24.94 -28.24
CA MET A 138 -10.23 26.20 -28.38
C MET A 138 -10.44 27.18 -27.20
N PRO A 139 -9.45 28.02 -26.84
CA PRO A 139 -9.62 29.10 -25.86
C PRO A 139 -10.48 30.26 -26.39
N ALA A 140 -11.31 30.84 -25.51
CA ALA A 140 -12.26 31.91 -25.85
C ALA A 140 -11.62 33.24 -26.34
N GLU A 141 -10.31 33.43 -26.16
CA GLU A 141 -9.59 34.65 -26.59
C GLU A 141 -9.03 34.57 -28.03
N TYR A 142 -9.17 33.44 -28.73
CA TYR A 142 -8.72 33.24 -30.11
C TYR A 142 -9.86 33.37 -31.12
N THR A 143 -10.47 34.56 -31.21
CA THR A 143 -11.47 34.91 -32.26
C THR A 143 -10.86 35.79 -33.35
N GLY A 144 -9.75 35.37 -33.94
CA GLY A 144 -9.12 36.01 -35.10
C GLY A 144 -8.97 35.02 -36.26
N SER A 145 -9.33 35.44 -37.48
CA SER A 145 -9.22 34.61 -38.69
C SER A 145 -7.79 34.15 -38.92
N TYR A 146 -7.56 32.84 -39.05
CA TYR A 146 -6.25 32.28 -39.36
C TYR A 146 -5.96 32.37 -40.88
N PRO A 147 -4.74 32.79 -41.29
CA PRO A 147 -4.09 32.28 -42.48
C PRO A 147 -3.68 30.82 -42.24
N ASP A 148 -3.65 30.02 -43.30
CA ASP A 148 -3.48 28.56 -43.41
C ASP A 148 -2.19 27.92 -42.79
N GLU A 149 -1.50 28.61 -41.88
CA GLU A 149 -0.28 28.12 -41.23
C GLU A 149 -0.58 27.57 -39.82
N ARG A 150 -0.54 26.23 -39.74
CA ARG A 150 -0.74 25.41 -38.55
C ARG A 150 0.32 25.71 -37.48
N PHE A 151 -0.07 26.38 -36.41
CA PHE A 151 0.70 26.34 -35.16
C PHE A 151 0.15 25.24 -34.25
N ASP A 152 1.07 24.41 -33.73
CA ASP A 152 0.85 23.46 -32.64
C ASP A 152 0.17 24.19 -31.47
N ILE A 153 -1.14 24.06 -31.31
CA ILE A 153 -1.78 24.44 -30.04
C ILE A 153 -1.17 23.52 -28.99
N HIS A 154 -0.32 24.07 -28.12
CA HIS A 154 0.36 23.28 -27.11
C HIS A 154 -0.68 22.64 -26.20
N LYS A 155 -0.62 21.30 -26.05
CA LYS A 155 -1.52 20.53 -25.17
C LYS A 155 -1.58 21.10 -23.75
N ALA A 156 -0.51 21.75 -23.29
CA ALA A 156 -0.45 22.42 -22.01
C ALA A 156 -1.47 23.56 -21.86
N ASP A 157 -1.76 24.31 -22.92
CA ASP A 157 -2.69 25.44 -22.86
C ASP A 157 -4.14 24.98 -22.82
N ILE A 158 -4.47 23.88 -23.49
CA ILE A 158 -5.76 23.18 -23.35
C ILE A 158 -5.97 22.72 -21.90
N ILE A 159 -4.93 22.15 -21.28
CA ILE A 159 -5.01 21.68 -19.88
C ILE A 159 -5.22 22.86 -18.93
N LYS A 160 -4.49 23.97 -19.10
CA LYS A 160 -4.69 25.19 -18.30
C LYS A 160 -6.11 25.74 -18.46
N LEU A 161 -6.62 25.79 -19.68
CA LEU A 161 -7.99 26.21 -19.97
C LEU A 161 -9.01 25.31 -19.25
N ALA A 162 -8.85 23.99 -19.35
CA ALA A 162 -9.73 23.03 -18.67
C ALA A 162 -9.67 23.19 -17.14
N VAL A 163 -8.48 23.45 -16.57
CA VAL A 163 -8.33 23.72 -15.13
C VAL A 163 -9.06 25.01 -14.73
N ASN A 164 -8.99 26.06 -15.55
CA ASN A 164 -9.67 27.34 -15.30
C ASN A 164 -11.20 27.24 -15.42
N MET A 165 -11.73 26.21 -16.07
CA MET A 165 -13.17 25.95 -16.15
C MET A 165 -13.75 25.26 -14.90
N LEU A 166 -12.90 24.73 -14.01
CA LEU A 166 -13.36 24.06 -12.79
C LEU A 166 -14.00 25.08 -11.83
N ARG A 167 -15.26 24.84 -11.45
CA ARG A 167 -16.02 25.70 -10.52
C ARG A 167 -15.66 25.44 -9.06
N GLU A 168 -16.00 26.38 -8.17
CA GLU A 168 -15.72 26.24 -6.74
C GLU A 168 -16.61 25.23 -6.01
N GLN A 169 -17.82 25.01 -6.52
CA GLN A 169 -18.81 24.10 -5.97
C GLN A 169 -19.45 23.30 -7.12
N PRO A 170 -19.64 21.98 -6.95
CA PRO A 170 -19.29 21.20 -5.77
C PRO A 170 -17.79 20.84 -5.69
N GLU A 171 -17.30 20.52 -4.48
CA GLU A 171 -15.91 20.09 -4.28
C GLU A 171 -15.64 18.74 -4.97
N GLY A 172 -14.44 18.56 -5.53
CA GLY A 172 -14.04 17.31 -6.21
C GLY A 172 -14.03 17.39 -7.74
N ALA A 173 -14.30 18.55 -8.33
CA ALA A 173 -14.09 18.77 -9.76
C ALA A 173 -12.60 18.60 -10.15
N MET A 174 -12.35 17.90 -11.26
CA MET A 174 -10.99 17.57 -11.69
C MET A 174 -10.86 17.50 -13.22
N VAL A 175 -9.65 17.73 -13.70
CA VAL A 175 -9.22 17.44 -15.06
C VAL A 175 -8.38 16.17 -15.02
N VAL A 176 -8.71 15.19 -15.86
CA VAL A 176 -7.97 13.93 -16.01
C VAL A 176 -7.32 13.92 -17.38
N VAL A 177 -6.00 13.73 -17.41
CA VAL A 177 -5.19 13.72 -18.63
C VAL A 177 -4.51 12.38 -18.75
N PHE A 178 -4.79 11.65 -19.82
CA PHE A 178 -3.97 10.52 -20.25
C PHE A 178 -3.00 11.00 -21.33
N HIS A 179 -1.71 10.77 -21.11
CA HIS A 179 -0.68 11.19 -22.04
C HIS A 179 0.41 10.14 -22.17
N ARG A 180 1.17 10.17 -23.27
CA ARG A 180 2.40 9.39 -23.41
C ARG A 180 3.53 10.09 -22.64
N ASP A 181 4.31 9.34 -21.87
CA ASP A 181 5.18 9.85 -20.79
C ASP A 181 6.16 10.98 -21.21
N GLY A 182 6.52 11.08 -22.51
CA GLY A 182 7.44 12.10 -23.03
C GLY A 182 6.92 13.55 -23.12
N GLY A 183 5.60 13.78 -23.15
CA GLY A 183 5.03 15.12 -23.45
C GLY A 183 4.67 15.99 -22.25
N LEU A 184 4.82 15.50 -21.01
CA LEU A 184 4.47 16.27 -19.80
C LEU A 184 5.51 17.36 -19.45
N ARG A 185 6.63 17.45 -20.20
CA ARG A 185 7.67 18.47 -19.98
C ARG A 185 7.12 19.90 -20.08
N GLU A 186 6.05 20.08 -20.86
CA GLU A 186 5.50 21.38 -21.25
C GLU A 186 4.42 21.92 -20.29
N LEU A 187 4.07 21.19 -19.22
CA LEU A 187 3.00 21.58 -18.28
C LEU A 187 3.35 22.77 -17.36
N GLY A 188 4.60 23.24 -17.38
CA GLY A 188 5.04 24.42 -16.64
C GLY A 188 4.93 24.26 -15.13
N SER A 189 4.31 25.24 -14.46
CA SER A 189 4.19 25.33 -12.99
C SER A 189 2.96 24.62 -12.40
N LEU A 190 2.19 23.88 -13.21
CA LEU A 190 1.01 23.18 -12.71
C LEU A 190 1.42 22.04 -11.76
N VAL A 191 0.74 21.97 -10.62
CA VAL A 191 0.90 20.90 -9.63
C VAL A 191 -0.22 19.88 -9.81
N CYS A 192 0.14 18.61 -9.94
CA CYS A 192 -0.82 17.53 -10.05
C CYS A 192 -1.44 17.16 -8.69
N HIS A 193 -2.69 16.72 -8.72
CA HIS A 193 -3.38 16.15 -7.56
C HIS A 193 -2.97 14.68 -7.37
N ARG A 194 -2.97 13.91 -8.45
CA ARG A 194 -2.56 12.49 -8.52
C ARG A 194 -1.99 12.15 -9.88
N THR A 195 -1.20 11.09 -9.90
CA THR A 195 -0.58 10.52 -11.10
C THR A 195 -0.56 9.01 -11.02
N ALA A 196 -0.62 8.32 -12.16
CA ALA A 196 -0.33 6.90 -12.28
C ALA A 196 0.43 6.64 -13.59
N PRO A 197 1.62 6.03 -13.58
CA PRO A 197 2.36 5.71 -14.80
C PRO A 197 2.12 4.26 -15.27
N LEU A 198 2.34 4.01 -16.56
CA LEU A 198 2.44 2.70 -17.21
C LEU A 198 3.74 2.65 -18.02
N PRO A 199 4.90 2.38 -17.38
CA PRO A 199 6.20 2.44 -18.04
C PRO A 199 6.39 1.33 -19.09
N THR A 200 5.66 0.22 -18.96
CA THR A 200 5.75 -0.96 -19.82
C THR A 200 4.78 -0.95 -20.99
N GLY A 201 4.07 0.16 -21.24
CA GLY A 201 3.13 0.26 -22.34
C GLY A 201 3.78 -0.09 -23.68
N LYS A 202 3.07 -0.84 -24.53
CA LYS A 202 3.55 -1.29 -25.83
C LYS A 202 2.46 -1.13 -26.89
N ILE A 203 2.89 -0.92 -28.12
CA ILE A 203 2.07 -1.03 -29.32
C ILE A 203 2.66 -2.08 -30.25
N ARG A 204 1.83 -2.69 -31.08
CA ARG A 204 2.27 -3.68 -32.06
C ARG A 204 1.54 -3.46 -33.38
N ILE A 205 2.29 -3.49 -34.47
CA ILE A 205 1.76 -3.26 -35.82
C ILE A 205 2.24 -4.35 -36.78
N PRO A 206 1.50 -4.65 -37.86
CA PRO A 206 1.98 -5.51 -38.93
C PRO A 206 3.25 -4.95 -39.60
N ASN A 207 4.20 -5.81 -39.94
CA ASN A 207 5.40 -5.46 -40.72
C ASN A 207 5.13 -5.55 -42.23
N THR A 208 4.08 -4.89 -42.70
CA THR A 208 3.80 -4.73 -44.14
C THR A 208 4.02 -3.29 -44.55
N ASP A 209 4.37 -3.04 -45.81
CA ASP A 209 4.65 -1.69 -46.30
C ASP A 209 3.43 -0.78 -46.13
N GLU A 210 2.23 -1.29 -46.41
CA GLU A 210 0.98 -0.55 -46.27
C GLU A 210 0.69 -0.14 -44.82
N ALA A 211 0.90 -1.06 -43.87
CA ALA A 211 0.70 -0.77 -42.45
C ALA A 211 1.74 0.23 -41.93
N LEU A 212 3.00 0.11 -42.38
CA LEU A 212 4.08 1.01 -42.00
C LEU A 212 3.88 2.43 -42.55
N ASP A 213 3.34 2.59 -43.75
CA ASP A 213 3.05 3.91 -44.33
C ASP A 213 1.96 4.65 -43.55
N GLN A 214 0.87 3.95 -43.23
CA GLN A 214 -0.22 4.49 -42.41
C GLN A 214 0.28 4.85 -41.00
N PHE A 215 1.01 3.94 -40.38
CA PHE A 215 1.55 4.12 -39.04
C PHE A 215 2.57 5.26 -38.95
N SER A 216 3.54 5.32 -39.86
CA SER A 216 4.57 6.35 -39.86
C SER A 216 3.99 7.74 -40.10
N SER A 217 3.03 7.88 -41.02
CA SER A 217 2.30 9.14 -41.25
C SER A 217 1.54 9.60 -40.01
N PHE A 218 0.85 8.67 -39.34
CA PHE A 218 0.14 8.97 -38.09
C PHE A 218 1.09 9.40 -36.97
N VAL A 219 2.20 8.69 -36.78
CA VAL A 219 3.19 9.00 -35.74
C VAL A 219 3.89 10.34 -36.03
N ALA A 220 4.21 10.64 -37.28
CA ALA A 220 4.78 11.93 -37.69
C ALA A 220 3.78 13.09 -37.55
N GLY A 221 2.49 12.82 -37.78
CA GLY A 221 1.39 13.78 -37.76
C GLY A 221 1.06 14.42 -39.11
N PHE A 222 1.63 13.91 -40.21
CA PHE A 222 1.43 14.39 -41.58
C PHE A 222 1.78 13.31 -42.59
N THR A 223 1.31 13.46 -43.83
CA THR A 223 1.71 12.60 -44.96
C THR A 223 2.79 13.26 -45.80
N VAL A 224 3.56 12.41 -46.50
CA VAL A 224 4.59 12.81 -47.46
C VAL A 224 4.29 12.13 -48.80
N GLN A 225 4.33 12.88 -49.91
CA GLN A 225 4.09 12.34 -51.26
C GLN A 225 5.35 11.77 -51.94
N ASP A 226 6.53 11.99 -51.37
CA ASP A 226 7.80 11.45 -51.87
C ASP A 226 7.99 9.99 -51.46
N SER A 227 7.99 9.09 -52.46
CA SER A 227 8.17 7.65 -52.26
C SER A 227 9.54 7.27 -51.70
N ALA A 228 10.59 8.07 -51.92
CA ALA A 228 11.91 7.85 -51.35
C ALA A 228 11.91 8.14 -49.83
N ILE A 229 11.15 9.15 -49.39
CA ILE A 229 10.99 9.46 -47.96
C ILE A 229 10.14 8.40 -47.27
N GLN A 230 9.05 7.95 -47.89
CA GLN A 230 8.25 6.83 -47.40
C GLN A 230 9.10 5.56 -47.23
N GLY A 231 9.96 5.23 -48.22
CA GLY A 231 10.91 4.13 -48.11
C GLY A 231 11.84 4.26 -46.89
N LYS A 232 12.44 5.43 -46.69
CA LYS A 232 13.27 5.73 -45.50
C LYS A 232 12.49 5.63 -44.19
N TRP A 233 11.22 6.05 -44.18
CA TRP A 233 10.34 5.93 -43.01
C TRP A 233 10.06 4.46 -42.66
N ARG A 234 9.77 3.60 -43.65
CA ARG A 234 9.61 2.15 -43.46
C ARG A 234 10.87 1.52 -42.86
N ASP A 235 12.04 1.85 -43.44
CA ASP A 235 13.33 1.37 -42.95
C ASP A 235 13.58 1.80 -41.51
N LYS A 236 13.21 3.05 -41.17
CA LYS A 236 13.35 3.55 -39.81
C LYS A 236 12.42 2.85 -38.82
N CYS A 237 11.18 2.57 -39.22
CA CYS A 237 10.22 1.80 -38.42
C CYS A 237 10.75 0.38 -38.15
N ARG A 238 11.29 -0.30 -39.16
CA ARG A 238 11.90 -1.63 -39.01
C ARG A 238 13.16 -1.63 -38.16
N SER A 239 13.99 -0.59 -38.30
CA SER A 239 15.24 -0.43 -37.53
C SER A 239 14.97 -0.17 -36.05
N LEU A 240 13.93 0.60 -35.70
CA LEU A 240 13.62 0.97 -34.33
C LEU A 240 12.60 0.04 -33.65
N GLY A 241 11.79 -0.65 -34.45
CA GLY A 241 10.83 -1.66 -34.01
C GLY A 241 11.51 -2.93 -33.52
N HIS A 242 10.89 -3.60 -32.55
CA HIS A 242 11.35 -4.89 -32.07
C HIS A 242 10.52 -6.01 -32.69
N SER A 243 11.18 -7.04 -33.22
CA SER A 243 10.54 -8.26 -33.70
C SER A 243 10.58 -9.31 -32.59
N ASP A 244 9.40 -9.69 -32.10
CA ASP A 244 9.23 -10.76 -31.11
C ASP A 244 9.02 -12.10 -31.84
N LYS A 245 9.78 -13.14 -31.45
CA LYS A 245 9.65 -14.48 -32.03
C LYS A 245 8.28 -15.11 -31.79
N SER A 246 7.58 -14.71 -30.73
CA SER A 246 6.22 -15.16 -30.44
C SER A 246 5.17 -14.57 -31.38
N TYR A 247 5.49 -13.48 -32.09
CA TYR A 247 4.57 -12.79 -33.00
C TYR A 247 5.27 -12.48 -34.34
N PRO A 248 5.56 -13.51 -35.16
CA PRO A 248 6.28 -13.33 -36.41
C PRO A 248 5.53 -12.40 -37.37
N GLY A 249 6.25 -11.53 -38.07
CA GLY A 249 5.68 -10.58 -39.02
C GLY A 249 5.08 -9.31 -38.42
N GLN A 250 5.30 -9.04 -37.12
CA GLN A 250 4.86 -7.82 -36.45
C GLN A 250 6.04 -7.05 -35.84
N LEU A 251 5.88 -5.73 -35.71
CA LEU A 251 6.83 -4.83 -35.06
C LEU A 251 6.23 -4.27 -33.78
N GLU A 252 6.97 -4.38 -32.67
CA GLU A 252 6.62 -3.76 -31.41
C GLU A 252 7.37 -2.43 -31.20
N SER A 253 6.70 -1.46 -30.61
CA SER A 253 7.30 -0.22 -30.11
C SER A 253 6.83 0.07 -28.69
N SER A 254 7.70 0.69 -27.89
CA SER A 254 7.37 1.10 -26.52
C SER A 254 6.50 2.35 -26.56
N SER A 255 5.44 2.35 -25.78
CA SER A 255 4.48 3.46 -25.65
C SER A 255 4.15 3.63 -24.17
N PRO A 256 5.09 4.13 -23.35
CA PRO A 256 4.82 4.40 -21.95
C PRO A 256 3.74 5.46 -21.82
N GLU A 257 2.81 5.25 -20.89
CA GLU A 257 1.67 6.13 -20.66
C GLU A 257 1.66 6.63 -19.22
N ILE A 258 0.93 7.71 -18.99
CA ILE A 258 0.75 8.30 -17.67
C ILE A 258 -0.62 8.98 -17.60
N MET A 259 -1.31 8.73 -16.50
CA MET A 259 -2.48 9.49 -16.08
C MET A 259 -2.01 10.60 -15.13
N VAL A 260 -2.40 11.83 -15.39
CA VAL A 260 -2.17 12.99 -14.51
C VAL A 260 -3.51 13.66 -14.23
N THR A 261 -3.71 14.10 -13.01
CA THR A 261 -4.95 14.74 -12.59
C THR A 261 -4.66 16.11 -12.01
N PHE A 262 -5.55 17.07 -12.29
CA PHE A 262 -5.45 18.43 -11.80
C PHE A 262 -6.78 18.82 -11.15
N THR A 263 -6.69 19.57 -10.07
CA THR A 263 -7.85 20.26 -9.48
C THR A 263 -7.73 21.75 -9.76
N ARG A 264 -8.72 22.55 -9.37
CA ARG A 264 -8.63 24.03 -9.44
C ARG A 264 -7.40 24.61 -8.74
N HIS A 265 -6.79 23.85 -7.82
CA HIS A 265 -5.63 24.26 -7.05
C HIS A 265 -4.30 24.05 -7.78
N ALA A 266 -4.30 23.47 -9.00
CA ALA A 266 -3.09 23.15 -9.73
C ALA A 266 -2.17 24.35 -10.01
N ALA A 267 -2.73 25.56 -10.16
CA ALA A 267 -1.95 26.78 -10.40
C ALA A 267 -1.50 27.51 -9.11
N LYS A 268 -1.73 26.94 -7.92
CA LYS A 268 -1.47 27.60 -6.62
C LYS A 268 -0.04 27.48 -6.10
N LEU A 269 0.90 27.02 -6.94
CA LEU A 269 2.31 26.89 -6.59
C LEU A 269 2.93 28.23 -6.14
N GLN A 270 2.53 29.34 -6.74
CA GLN A 270 3.05 30.67 -6.38
C GLN A 270 2.79 31.05 -4.91
N GLU A 271 1.68 30.59 -4.32
CA GLU A 271 1.39 30.82 -2.89
C GLU A 271 2.49 30.26 -1.98
N LEU A 272 3.14 29.17 -2.41
CA LEU A 272 4.24 28.53 -1.70
C LEU A 272 5.58 29.19 -2.03
N THR A 273 5.87 29.42 -3.32
CA THR A 273 7.21 29.86 -3.76
C THR A 273 7.52 31.32 -3.43
N VAL A 274 6.52 32.14 -3.11
CA VAL A 274 6.74 33.51 -2.58
C VAL A 274 7.29 33.48 -1.16
N GLN A 275 6.93 32.46 -0.38
CA GLN A 275 7.31 32.34 1.03
C GLN A 275 8.63 31.58 1.23
N LEU A 276 9.11 30.90 0.19
CA LEU A 276 10.15 29.88 0.30
C LEU A 276 11.22 30.04 -0.77
N PRO A 277 12.50 29.87 -0.42
CA PRO A 277 13.56 29.90 -1.41
C PRO A 277 13.39 28.71 -2.36
N LEU A 278 13.30 29.04 -3.65
CA LEU A 278 13.43 28.05 -4.71
C LEU A 278 14.88 27.60 -4.82
N LEU A 279 15.08 26.34 -5.17
CA LEU A 279 16.41 25.82 -5.43
C LEU A 279 16.91 26.34 -6.80
N GLU A 280 17.57 27.51 -6.81
CA GLU A 280 18.03 28.23 -8.02
C GLU A 280 19.10 27.50 -8.83
N ARG A 281 19.99 26.74 -8.18
CA ARG A 281 20.99 25.89 -8.85
C ARG A 281 20.56 24.44 -8.75
N GLN A 282 20.61 23.69 -9.86
CA GLN A 282 20.33 22.25 -9.87
C GLN A 282 21.29 21.53 -8.91
N ARG A 283 20.86 21.31 -7.67
CA ARG A 283 21.39 20.23 -6.85
C ARG A 283 21.15 18.96 -7.67
N THR A 284 22.23 18.34 -8.11
CA THR A 284 22.12 17.12 -8.93
C THR A 284 21.57 16.01 -8.06
N ILE A 285 20.28 15.71 -8.23
CA ILE A 285 19.67 14.47 -7.73
C ILE A 285 20.49 13.31 -8.29
N LYS A 286 20.96 12.43 -7.42
CA LYS A 286 21.87 11.34 -7.78
C LYS A 286 21.15 10.24 -8.54
N SER A 287 19.89 9.96 -8.21
CA SER A 287 19.04 9.03 -8.95
C SER A 287 18.78 9.54 -10.36
N ARG A 288 19.20 8.78 -11.38
CA ARG A 288 18.91 9.10 -12.78
C ARG A 288 17.43 8.92 -13.10
N GLU A 289 16.80 7.89 -12.53
CA GLU A 289 15.36 7.63 -12.64
C GLU A 289 14.55 8.87 -12.21
N ALA A 290 14.84 9.41 -11.01
CA ALA A 290 14.16 10.61 -10.51
C ALA A 290 14.38 11.85 -11.40
N ARG A 291 15.56 11.98 -12.03
CA ARG A 291 15.89 13.11 -12.91
C ARG A 291 15.12 13.11 -14.23
N LEU A 292 14.58 11.97 -14.65
CA LEU A 292 13.74 11.88 -15.84
C LEU A 292 12.36 12.50 -15.62
N HIS A 293 11.94 12.63 -14.36
CA HIS A 293 10.65 13.23 -14.01
C HIS A 293 10.71 14.76 -13.95
N HIS A 294 9.72 15.43 -14.56
CA HIS A 294 9.60 16.89 -14.52
C HIS A 294 8.85 17.36 -13.29
N ARG A 295 9.57 17.82 -12.28
CA ARG A 295 9.01 18.43 -11.06
C ARG A 295 8.26 19.75 -11.35
N ALA A 296 7.26 20.08 -10.55
CA ALA A 296 6.63 21.41 -10.61
C ALA A 296 7.56 22.48 -10.02
N ALA A 297 8.12 22.21 -8.84
CA ALA A 297 9.20 22.98 -8.23
C ALA A 297 9.97 22.14 -7.21
N VAL A 298 11.14 22.62 -6.81
CA VAL A 298 11.80 22.15 -5.59
C VAL A 298 12.11 23.34 -4.71
N VAL A 299 11.49 23.33 -3.54
CA VAL A 299 11.71 24.29 -2.48
C VAL A 299 12.82 23.78 -1.57
N ARG A 300 13.60 24.69 -1.01
CA ARG A 300 14.69 24.34 -0.09
C ARG A 300 14.45 24.98 1.28
N PRO A 301 13.61 24.38 2.14
CA PRO A 301 13.38 24.90 3.49
C PRO A 301 14.70 25.10 4.24
N THR A 302 14.91 26.29 4.80
CA THR A 302 16.07 26.62 5.65
C THR A 302 15.76 26.62 7.15
N GLU A 303 14.47 26.59 7.49
CA GLU A 303 13.95 26.69 8.86
C GLU A 303 12.77 25.72 9.01
N ILE A 304 12.41 25.32 10.23
CA ILE A 304 11.34 24.32 10.45
C ILE A 304 9.98 24.87 9.97
N GLN A 305 9.74 26.16 10.16
CA GLN A 305 8.54 26.87 9.73
C GLN A 305 8.31 26.77 8.23
N HIS A 306 9.39 26.77 7.45
CA HIS A 306 9.34 26.56 6.00
C HIS A 306 8.80 25.16 5.63
N ILE A 307 9.15 24.13 6.41
CA ILE A 307 8.61 22.78 6.22
C ILE A 307 7.13 22.75 6.61
N GLN A 308 6.76 23.40 7.72
CA GLN A 308 5.35 23.52 8.13
C GLN A 308 4.52 24.20 7.05
N ALA A 309 5.02 25.27 6.43
CA ALA A 309 4.37 25.95 5.31
C ALA A 309 4.17 25.03 4.09
N CYS A 310 5.14 24.17 3.76
CA CYS A 310 4.99 23.17 2.71
C CYS A 310 3.85 22.19 3.01
N VAL A 311 3.78 21.68 4.25
CA VAL A 311 2.74 20.75 4.70
C VAL A 311 1.36 21.44 4.71
N GLN A 312 1.27 22.65 5.23
CA GLN A 312 0.03 23.44 5.26
C GLN A 312 -0.48 23.72 3.86
N TRP A 313 0.41 24.07 2.94
CA TRP A 313 0.05 24.28 1.54
C TRP A 313 -0.46 22.99 0.89
N ALA A 314 0.22 21.85 1.14
CA ALA A 314 -0.21 20.55 0.62
C ALA A 314 -1.59 20.13 1.17
N LEU A 315 -1.84 20.33 2.46
CA LEU A 315 -3.13 20.07 3.10
C LEU A 315 -4.24 20.99 2.55
N LYS A 316 -3.95 22.29 2.42
CA LYS A 316 -4.89 23.30 1.91
C LYS A 316 -5.35 22.99 0.50
N HIS A 317 -4.45 22.50 -0.36
CA HIS A 317 -4.71 22.30 -1.79
C HIS A 317 -4.92 20.83 -2.18
N GLY A 318 -4.82 19.91 -1.22
CA GLY A 318 -4.98 18.48 -1.44
C GLY A 318 -3.93 17.90 -2.39
N THR A 319 -2.68 18.32 -2.28
CA THR A 319 -1.57 17.90 -3.16
C THR A 319 -0.55 17.05 -2.39
N GLY A 320 0.19 16.21 -3.12
CA GLY A 320 1.30 15.44 -2.55
C GLY A 320 2.64 16.18 -2.60
N LEU A 321 3.59 15.73 -1.79
CA LEU A 321 4.97 16.21 -1.73
C LEU A 321 5.96 15.04 -1.90
N THR A 322 7.11 15.30 -2.52
CA THR A 322 8.29 14.43 -2.39
C THR A 322 9.29 15.04 -1.42
N VAL A 323 10.14 14.21 -0.81
CA VAL A 323 11.17 14.67 0.14
C VAL A 323 12.54 14.25 -0.38
N VAL A 324 13.50 15.18 -0.37
CA VAL A 324 14.86 14.97 -0.85
C VAL A 324 15.86 15.09 0.28
N GLY A 325 16.30 13.93 0.80
CA GLY A 325 17.48 13.79 1.66
C GLY A 325 18.76 13.82 0.82
N GLY A 326 19.48 12.70 0.71
CA GLY A 326 20.70 12.59 -0.11
C GLY A 326 20.50 12.50 -1.64
N GLY A 327 19.26 12.41 -2.13
CA GLY A 327 18.95 12.42 -3.58
C GLY A 327 19.20 11.11 -4.33
N HIS A 328 19.36 9.97 -3.63
CA HIS A 328 19.69 8.68 -4.23
C HIS A 328 18.49 7.81 -4.65
N SER A 329 17.27 8.14 -4.20
CA SER A 329 16.07 7.34 -4.48
C SER A 329 15.33 7.82 -5.73
N GLY A 330 14.65 6.90 -6.43
CA GLY A 330 13.66 7.23 -7.46
C GLY A 330 12.49 8.06 -6.92
N HIS A 331 12.19 7.99 -5.61
CA HIS A 331 11.12 8.74 -4.95
C HIS A 331 11.40 10.24 -4.74
N CYS A 332 12.64 10.70 -5.01
CA CYS A 332 13.03 12.08 -4.70
C CYS A 332 12.28 13.12 -5.54
N LEU A 333 11.96 12.82 -6.80
CA LEU A 333 11.25 13.73 -7.70
C LEU A 333 10.14 12.97 -8.43
N TRP A 334 9.07 13.69 -8.74
CA TRP A 334 7.92 13.12 -9.43
C TRP A 334 7.28 14.13 -10.39
N PRO A 335 6.66 13.68 -11.51
CA PRO A 335 6.11 14.59 -12.50
C PRO A 335 5.02 15.51 -11.92
N SER A 336 5.19 16.83 -12.11
CA SER A 336 4.28 17.88 -11.64
C SER A 336 4.05 17.89 -10.12
N VAL A 337 5.02 17.42 -9.33
CA VAL A 337 4.96 17.44 -7.86
C VAL A 337 5.99 18.41 -7.29
N VAL A 338 5.70 18.96 -6.10
CA VAL A 338 6.64 19.79 -5.34
C VAL A 338 7.58 18.88 -4.53
N GLY A 339 8.89 19.05 -4.74
CA GLY A 339 9.90 18.40 -3.91
C GLY A 339 10.41 19.30 -2.79
N VAL A 340 10.54 18.73 -1.60
CA VAL A 340 11.06 19.40 -0.39
C VAL A 340 12.50 18.97 -0.18
N ASP A 341 13.44 19.87 -0.47
CA ASP A 341 14.87 19.61 -0.36
C ASP A 341 15.41 19.94 1.03
N MET A 342 15.82 18.89 1.75
CA MET A 342 16.26 18.99 3.15
C MET A 342 17.75 19.36 3.30
N SER A 343 18.46 19.69 2.21
CA SER A 343 19.91 19.95 2.24
C SER A 343 20.36 21.15 3.08
N ALA A 344 19.46 22.03 3.50
CA ALA A 344 19.80 23.09 4.45
C ALA A 344 19.92 22.57 5.90
N PHE A 345 19.28 21.45 6.23
CA PHE A 345 19.39 20.78 7.53
C PHE A 345 20.57 19.82 7.54
N ASN A 346 21.78 20.36 7.35
CA ASN A 346 23.01 19.58 7.13
C ASN A 346 23.98 19.63 8.32
N GLN A 347 23.53 20.05 9.49
CA GLN A 347 24.36 20.14 10.70
C GLN A 347 24.44 18.79 11.44
N VAL A 348 25.62 18.54 12.03
CA VAL A 348 25.89 17.38 12.87
C VAL A 348 26.44 17.89 14.20
N HIS A 349 25.79 17.51 15.31
CA HIS A 349 26.18 17.88 16.66
C HIS A 349 26.49 16.63 17.49
N ILE A 350 27.42 16.77 18.43
CA ILE A 350 27.83 15.71 19.35
C ILE A 350 27.47 16.18 20.76
N THR A 351 26.62 15.42 21.45
CA THR A 351 26.24 15.68 22.83
C THR A 351 26.76 14.55 23.70
N SER A 352 27.49 14.90 24.75
CA SER A 352 27.90 13.94 25.79
C SER A 352 26.74 13.73 26.76
N ALA A 353 26.58 12.51 27.29
CA ALA A 353 25.57 12.27 28.32
C ALA A 353 25.96 13.06 29.58
N SER A 354 25.19 14.10 29.93
CA SER A 354 25.31 14.76 31.22
C SER A 354 24.80 13.84 32.34
N GLU A 355 25.39 13.94 33.53
CA GLU A 355 25.03 13.14 34.72
C GLU A 355 23.59 13.38 35.22
N ASP A 356 22.89 14.40 34.71
CA ASP A 356 21.60 14.88 35.21
C ASP A 356 20.35 14.18 34.64
N ASN A 357 20.47 13.32 33.62
CA ASN A 357 19.30 12.68 32.96
C ASN A 357 18.99 11.26 33.46
N ARG A 358 18.92 11.06 34.80
CA ARG A 358 18.56 9.78 35.43
C ARG A 358 17.06 9.58 35.72
N THR A 359 16.14 10.19 34.96
CA THR A 359 14.71 10.13 35.31
C THR A 359 13.81 9.25 34.45
N ASP A 360 14.26 8.64 33.35
CA ASP A 360 13.44 7.70 32.58
C ASP A 360 14.17 6.37 32.29
N GLY A 361 14.00 5.38 33.18
CA GLY A 361 13.86 3.94 32.93
C GLY A 361 14.76 3.14 31.97
N GLY A 362 15.78 3.70 31.32
CA GLY A 362 16.61 2.99 30.34
C GLY A 362 18.05 3.52 30.30
N SER A 363 18.98 2.76 30.87
CA SER A 363 20.40 3.09 30.92
C SER A 363 21.00 3.23 29.51
N THR A 364 21.10 4.45 29.00
CA THR A 364 21.92 4.78 27.82
C THR A 364 23.08 5.67 28.26
N SER A 365 23.99 5.09 29.04
CA SER A 365 25.29 5.68 29.32
C SER A 365 26.13 5.66 28.04
N GLY A 366 26.01 6.69 27.20
CA GLY A 366 26.79 6.81 25.95
C GLY A 366 26.54 8.12 25.22
N SER A 367 27.57 8.62 24.52
CA SER A 367 27.48 9.81 23.67
C SER A 367 26.47 9.60 22.53
N ILE A 368 25.82 10.69 22.13
CA ILE A 368 24.83 10.71 21.05
C ILE A 368 25.24 11.71 19.96
N ILE A 369 24.77 11.46 18.74
CA ILE A 369 25.01 12.32 17.58
C ILE A 369 23.68 12.78 17.02
N VAL A 370 23.48 14.09 16.98
CA VAL A 370 22.31 14.71 16.36
C VAL A 370 22.65 15.07 14.92
N ALA A 371 21.98 14.45 13.96
CA ALA A 371 22.22 14.69 12.54
C ALA A 371 20.96 15.22 11.86
N GLY A 372 21.09 16.32 11.11
CA GLY A 372 20.03 16.84 10.27
C GLY A 372 19.72 15.93 9.08
N ALA A 373 18.48 15.97 8.59
CA ALA A 373 18.01 15.12 7.48
C ALA A 373 18.70 15.43 6.13
N GLY A 374 19.37 16.57 6.03
CA GLY A 374 20.21 16.95 4.89
C GLY A 374 21.63 16.39 4.92
N CYS A 375 22.09 15.83 6.05
CA CYS A 375 23.43 15.27 6.18
C CYS A 375 23.62 14.01 5.32
N THR A 376 24.81 13.88 4.74
CA THR A 376 25.27 12.64 4.10
C THR A 376 26.02 11.76 5.09
N SER A 377 26.21 10.48 4.76
CA SER A 377 27.00 9.55 5.58
C SER A 377 28.42 10.07 5.85
N VAL A 378 29.06 10.70 4.85
CA VAL A 378 30.40 11.24 5.04
C VAL A 378 30.42 12.45 5.98
N ASP A 379 29.38 13.30 5.97
CA ASP A 379 29.28 14.44 6.89
C ASP A 379 29.22 13.97 8.34
N ILE A 380 28.40 12.94 8.60
CA ILE A 380 28.22 12.37 9.94
C ILE A 380 29.49 11.63 10.38
N ILE A 381 30.04 10.73 9.55
CA ILE A 381 31.23 9.95 9.92
C ILE A 381 32.45 10.86 10.14
N ARG A 382 32.67 11.88 9.29
CA ARG A 382 33.79 12.81 9.45
C ARG A 382 33.69 13.58 10.76
N THR A 383 32.50 14.07 11.09
CA THR A 383 32.27 14.82 12.34
C THR A 383 32.40 13.91 13.57
N ALA A 384 31.79 12.72 13.53
CA ALA A 384 31.89 11.74 14.62
C ALA A 384 33.33 11.31 14.89
N LYS A 385 34.11 11.06 13.82
CA LYS A 385 35.50 10.63 13.92
C LYS A 385 36.39 11.65 14.61
N ALA A 386 36.13 12.95 14.44
CA ALA A 386 36.88 14.00 15.13
C ALA A 386 36.78 13.88 16.67
N ALA A 387 35.74 13.21 17.17
CA ALA A 387 35.56 12.87 18.59
C ALA A 387 35.89 11.40 18.92
N GLY A 388 36.56 10.66 18.03
CA GLY A 388 36.86 9.24 18.21
C GLY A 388 35.64 8.31 18.09
N MET A 389 34.55 8.78 17.47
CA MET A 389 33.27 8.07 17.40
C MET A 389 32.81 7.76 15.98
N THR A 390 31.78 6.93 15.86
CA THR A 390 31.11 6.58 14.61
C THR A 390 29.64 6.22 14.83
N VAL A 391 28.89 6.09 13.73
CA VAL A 391 27.51 5.57 13.67
C VAL A 391 27.47 4.49 12.58
N PRO A 392 26.74 3.37 12.75
CA PRO A 392 26.65 2.31 11.74
C PRO A 392 25.79 2.73 10.54
N LEU A 393 26.28 3.66 9.72
CA LEU A 393 25.61 4.16 8.52
C LEU A 393 25.90 3.28 7.29
N GLY A 394 25.30 3.64 6.15
CA GLY A 394 25.52 2.94 4.89
C GLY A 394 26.91 3.13 4.29
N ALA A 395 27.31 2.18 3.44
CA ALA A 395 28.65 2.12 2.83
C ALA A 395 28.97 3.33 1.92
N ARG A 396 28.01 3.87 1.18
CA ARG A 396 28.26 4.96 0.23
C ARG A 396 28.37 6.31 0.97
N PRO A 397 29.42 7.13 0.76
CA PRO A 397 29.60 8.42 1.44
C PRO A 397 28.51 9.45 1.14
N SER A 398 27.95 9.47 -0.07
CA SER A 398 27.02 10.51 -0.53
C SER A 398 25.54 10.27 -0.21
N VAL A 399 25.18 9.10 0.33
CA VAL A 399 23.80 8.79 0.73
C VAL A 399 23.40 9.61 1.96
N GLY A 400 22.12 9.93 2.09
CA GLY A 400 21.58 10.73 3.21
C GLY A 400 20.37 10.07 3.86
N ALA A 401 19.49 10.87 4.47
CA ALA A 401 18.40 10.42 5.34
C ALA A 401 17.52 9.29 4.83
N GLY A 402 17.19 9.27 3.53
CA GLY A 402 16.40 8.19 2.96
C GLY A 402 16.95 6.79 3.27
N LEU A 403 18.29 6.64 3.37
CA LEU A 403 18.89 5.35 3.68
C LEU A 403 18.70 4.92 5.14
N TRP A 404 19.12 5.76 6.10
CA TRP A 404 19.10 5.39 7.52
C TRP A 404 17.69 5.45 8.14
N LEU A 405 16.72 6.08 7.48
CA LEU A 405 15.28 5.98 7.80
C LEU A 405 14.62 4.69 7.24
N GLN A 406 15.30 3.95 6.36
CA GLN A 406 14.77 2.74 5.71
C GLN A 406 15.55 1.48 6.10
N GLY A 407 16.31 1.52 7.20
CA GLY A 407 17.25 0.46 7.59
C GLY A 407 18.66 1.03 7.63
N GLY A 408 19.36 0.97 6.52
CA GLY A 408 20.75 1.41 6.40
C GLY A 408 21.74 0.27 6.62
N ILE A 409 22.08 -0.39 5.51
CA ILE A 409 23.05 -1.49 5.47
C ILE A 409 24.44 -0.93 5.14
N GLY A 410 25.43 -1.23 5.98
CA GLY A 410 26.83 -0.83 5.80
C GLY A 410 27.79 -1.72 6.57
N HIS A 411 29.09 -1.40 6.53
CA HIS A 411 30.16 -2.27 7.04
C HIS A 411 30.07 -2.58 8.54
N LEU A 412 29.42 -1.73 9.33
CA LEU A 412 29.24 -1.91 10.77
C LEU A 412 27.95 -2.65 11.14
N ALA A 413 27.12 -3.03 10.16
CA ALA A 413 25.81 -3.61 10.40
C ALA A 413 25.89 -4.92 11.22
N ARG A 414 26.88 -5.76 10.95
CA ARG A 414 27.09 -7.01 11.70
C ARG A 414 27.50 -6.80 13.16
N MET A 415 28.19 -5.70 13.48
CA MET A 415 28.58 -5.40 14.87
C MET A 415 27.46 -4.73 15.66
N TYR A 416 26.82 -3.72 15.08
CA TYR A 416 25.94 -2.79 15.82
C TYR A 416 24.48 -2.74 15.35
N GLY A 417 24.12 -3.51 14.33
CA GLY A 417 22.79 -3.49 13.72
C GLY A 417 22.70 -2.48 12.58
N LEU A 418 21.52 -2.34 12.00
CA LEU A 418 21.29 -1.39 10.91
C LEU A 418 21.41 0.05 11.41
N ALA A 419 21.57 1.02 10.50
CA ALA A 419 21.63 2.44 10.89
C ALA A 419 20.40 2.86 11.70
N CYS A 420 19.21 2.38 11.31
CA CYS A 420 17.97 2.64 12.01
C CYS A 420 17.93 2.05 13.42
N ASP A 421 18.73 1.03 13.72
CA ASP A 421 18.81 0.45 15.06
C ASP A 421 19.48 1.37 16.07
N SER A 422 20.29 2.30 15.57
CA SER A 422 20.95 3.31 16.39
C SER A 422 20.14 4.59 16.55
N ILE A 423 18.97 4.74 15.91
CA ILE A 423 18.10 5.91 16.09
C ILE A 423 17.37 5.77 17.43
N VAL A 424 17.63 6.72 18.34
CA VAL A 424 17.02 6.76 19.68
C VAL A 424 15.99 7.89 19.83
N GLY A 425 15.96 8.84 18.90
CA GLY A 425 14.99 9.93 18.87
C GLY A 425 15.00 10.69 17.55
N ALA A 426 14.00 11.54 17.35
CA ALA A 426 13.89 12.36 16.14
C ALA A 426 13.06 13.64 16.36
N VAL A 427 13.31 14.63 15.51
CA VAL A 427 12.46 15.80 15.31
C VAL A 427 11.86 15.72 13.91
N LEU A 428 10.55 15.86 13.79
CA LEU A 428 9.84 15.77 12.52
C LEU A 428 8.64 16.72 12.45
N VAL A 429 8.21 17.06 11.24
CA VAL A 429 6.95 17.76 11.00
C VAL A 429 5.87 16.74 10.65
N CYS A 430 4.79 16.75 11.44
CA CYS A 430 3.60 15.94 11.23
C CYS A 430 2.84 16.40 9.98
N VAL A 431 2.59 15.49 9.05
CA VAL A 431 1.90 15.84 7.80
C VAL A 431 0.37 15.92 7.92
N GLN A 432 -0.20 15.41 9.02
CA GLN A 432 -1.62 15.58 9.34
C GLN A 432 -1.94 16.98 9.89
N THR A 433 -1.05 17.54 10.71
CA THR A 433 -1.35 18.75 11.50
C THR A 433 -0.40 19.91 11.24
N SER A 434 0.68 19.70 10.47
CA SER A 434 1.82 20.62 10.31
C SER A 434 2.58 20.95 11.60
N LYS A 435 2.29 20.29 12.73
CA LYS A 435 2.98 20.53 14.01
C LYS A 435 4.34 19.86 14.05
N VAL A 436 5.27 20.46 14.80
CA VAL A 436 6.60 19.89 15.06
C VAL A 436 6.50 18.89 16.20
N LEU A 437 7.00 17.69 15.97
CA LEU A 437 7.02 16.60 16.94
C LEU A 437 8.45 16.30 17.38
N CYS A 438 8.61 16.04 18.67
CA CYS A 438 9.80 15.40 19.24
C CYS A 438 9.39 14.03 19.74
N ILE A 439 10.10 12.98 19.29
CA ILE A 439 9.81 11.60 19.69
C ILE A 439 11.09 10.92 20.18
N GLY A 440 10.95 10.04 21.17
CA GLY A 440 12.09 9.33 21.75
C GLY A 440 13.06 10.27 22.47
N HIS A 441 14.35 9.92 22.49
CA HIS A 441 15.38 10.69 23.18
C HIS A 441 15.88 11.86 22.32
N VAL A 442 15.36 13.06 22.58
CA VAL A 442 15.84 14.33 21.99
C VAL A 442 16.46 15.20 23.10
N PRO A 443 17.74 15.59 23.00
CA PRO A 443 18.39 16.50 23.96
C PRO A 443 17.69 17.84 24.08
N ASN A 444 17.65 18.41 25.29
CA ASN A 444 16.92 19.66 25.56
C ASN A 444 17.38 20.82 24.66
N GLU A 445 18.68 20.96 24.42
CA GLU A 445 19.27 21.98 23.53
C GLU A 445 18.88 21.83 22.05
N HIS A 446 18.43 20.64 21.65
CA HIS A 446 18.03 20.30 20.29
C HIS A 446 16.50 20.14 20.13
N ARG A 447 15.71 20.43 21.18
CA ARG A 447 14.24 20.48 21.09
C ARG A 447 13.80 21.83 20.53
N PRO A 448 13.13 21.89 19.37
CA PRO A 448 12.60 23.15 18.86
C PRO A 448 11.56 23.75 19.80
N ALA A 449 11.51 25.08 19.88
CA ALA A 449 10.48 25.77 20.66
C ALA A 449 9.08 25.42 20.14
N GLY A 450 8.18 25.05 21.06
CA GLY A 450 6.80 24.66 20.72
C GLY A 450 6.65 23.25 20.13
N ALA A 451 7.72 22.44 20.08
CA ALA A 451 7.61 21.04 19.68
C ALA A 451 6.82 20.23 20.70
N ILE A 452 5.99 19.31 20.20
CA ILE A 452 5.07 18.50 21.01
C ILE A 452 5.61 17.08 21.11
N ARG A 453 5.47 16.47 22.29
CA ARG A 453 5.60 15.03 22.47
C ARG A 453 4.22 14.37 22.31
N PRO A 454 4.00 13.57 21.25
CA PRO A 454 2.70 12.94 21.02
C PRO A 454 2.53 11.67 21.87
N ASP A 455 1.29 11.33 22.22
CA ASP A 455 0.98 10.13 23.02
C ASP A 455 1.42 8.82 22.33
N ASN A 456 1.45 8.81 20.99
CA ASN A 456 1.91 7.68 20.18
C ASN A 456 3.38 7.79 19.75
N GLU A 457 4.24 8.46 20.53
CA GLU A 457 5.65 8.66 20.16
C GLU A 457 6.42 7.35 19.94
N THR A 458 6.04 6.28 20.64
CA THR A 458 6.65 4.94 20.50
C THR A 458 6.38 4.35 19.11
N ASP A 459 5.15 4.45 18.61
CA ASP A 459 4.77 4.01 17.26
C ASP A 459 5.49 4.84 16.18
N LEU A 460 5.61 6.15 16.38
CA LEU A 460 6.31 7.02 15.44
C LEU A 460 7.81 6.73 15.40
N LEU A 461 8.44 6.49 16.56
CA LEU A 461 9.85 6.16 16.65
C LEU A 461 10.12 4.81 16.00
N TRP A 462 9.27 3.82 16.28
CA TRP A 462 9.28 2.52 15.62
C TRP A 462 9.21 2.66 14.09
N ALA A 463 8.34 3.54 13.59
CA ALA A 463 8.14 3.71 12.17
C ALA A 463 9.31 4.44 11.47
N ILE A 464 9.87 5.48 12.09
CA ILE A 464 11.07 6.17 11.58
C ILE A 464 12.25 5.20 11.44
N ARG A 465 12.27 4.11 12.22
CA ARG A 465 13.27 3.05 12.14
C ARG A 465 12.98 2.03 11.02
N GLY A 466 12.62 2.48 9.81
CA GLY A 466 12.48 1.59 8.65
C GLY A 466 11.47 2.02 7.59
N ALA A 467 10.53 2.90 7.90
CA ALA A 467 9.48 3.32 6.98
C ALA A 467 9.92 4.38 5.96
N GLY A 468 11.12 4.93 6.08
CA GLY A 468 11.59 6.04 5.25
C GLY A 468 10.76 7.30 5.46
N THR A 469 10.37 7.93 4.37
CA THR A 469 9.58 9.17 4.38
C THR A 469 8.07 8.93 4.46
N ASN A 470 7.61 7.78 4.96
CA ASN A 470 6.19 7.46 4.97
C ASN A 470 5.39 8.23 6.04
N ILE A 471 6.00 8.61 7.16
CA ILE A 471 5.25 9.01 8.38
C ILE A 471 5.31 10.51 8.68
N GLY A 472 6.30 11.21 8.15
CA GLY A 472 6.46 12.65 8.33
C GLY A 472 7.72 13.18 7.65
N ILE A 473 7.90 14.50 7.66
CA ILE A 473 9.12 15.12 7.14
C ILE A 473 10.11 15.24 8.30
N VAL A 474 11.10 14.36 8.34
CA VAL A 474 12.13 14.34 9.38
C VAL A 474 13.06 15.54 9.21
N VAL A 475 13.28 16.27 10.31
CA VAL A 475 14.19 17.42 10.39
C VAL A 475 15.57 16.96 10.86
N SER A 476 15.62 16.18 11.93
CA SER A 476 16.84 15.60 12.49
C SER A 476 16.57 14.29 13.21
N VAL A 477 17.61 13.48 13.35
CA VAL A 477 17.61 12.24 14.14
C VAL A 477 18.74 12.25 15.15
N ILE A 478 18.53 11.51 16.23
CA ILE A 478 19.50 11.32 17.29
C ILE A 478 19.97 9.87 17.21
N PHE A 479 21.26 9.69 16.93
CA PHE A 479 21.92 8.40 16.90
C PHE A 479 22.65 8.12 18.20
N LYS A 480 22.57 6.87 18.66
CA LYS A 480 23.56 6.30 19.57
C LYS A 480 24.92 6.24 18.86
N ALA A 481 25.96 6.73 19.52
CA ALA A 481 27.33 6.69 19.00
C ALA A 481 28.12 5.47 19.49
N TYR A 482 29.14 5.09 18.73
CA TYR A 482 30.06 3.99 19.05
C TYR A 482 31.50 4.46 18.87
N ALA A 483 32.48 3.75 19.46
CA ALA A 483 33.89 4.02 19.21
C ALA A 483 34.23 3.80 17.72
N ALA A 484 35.01 4.71 17.14
CA ALA A 484 35.44 4.61 15.74
C ALA A 484 36.47 3.48 15.56
N PRO A 485 36.22 2.47 14.70
CA PRO A 485 37.20 1.44 14.41
C PRO A 485 38.10 1.81 13.22
N ASN A 486 39.24 1.13 13.16
CA ASN A 486 40.07 0.97 11.98
C ASN A 486 39.66 -0.33 11.24
N TYR A 487 40.03 -0.43 9.95
CA TYR A 487 39.61 -1.51 9.06
C TYR A 487 40.79 -2.17 8.35
N SER A 488 40.75 -3.50 8.31
CA SER A 488 41.43 -4.30 7.30
C SER A 488 40.52 -4.48 6.10
N VAL A 489 41.04 -4.26 4.90
CA VAL A 489 40.32 -4.56 3.65
C VAL A 489 41.19 -5.46 2.79
N GLN A 490 40.63 -6.60 2.38
CA GLN A 490 41.30 -7.59 1.55
C GLN A 490 40.41 -7.98 0.38
N THR A 491 41.00 -8.11 -0.82
CA THR A 491 40.23 -8.34 -2.04
C THR A 491 40.78 -9.49 -2.87
N TRP A 492 39.90 -10.26 -3.50
CA TRP A 492 40.24 -11.35 -4.44
C TRP A 492 39.43 -11.21 -5.73
N ILE A 493 40.01 -11.66 -6.85
CA ILE A 493 39.30 -11.81 -8.13
C ILE A 493 39.54 -13.23 -8.65
N VAL A 494 38.53 -14.08 -8.54
CA VAL A 494 38.59 -15.49 -8.94
C VAL A 494 37.94 -15.68 -10.31
N PRO A 495 38.66 -16.23 -11.31
CA PRO A 495 38.07 -16.54 -12.62
C PRO A 495 37.16 -17.78 -12.54
N LEU A 496 35.97 -17.70 -13.15
CA LEU A 496 34.99 -18.78 -13.18
C LEU A 496 34.83 -19.29 -14.62
N ARG A 497 34.97 -20.61 -14.83
CA ARG A 497 34.96 -21.21 -16.17
C ARG A 497 33.55 -21.54 -16.68
N ASN A 498 32.63 -21.87 -15.78
CA ASN A 498 31.27 -22.29 -16.09
C ASN A 498 30.36 -22.16 -14.84
N THR A 499 29.07 -22.46 -15.00
CA THR A 499 28.08 -22.43 -13.92
C THR A 499 28.41 -23.37 -12.77
N LEU A 500 29.03 -24.53 -13.03
CA LEU A 500 29.46 -25.44 -11.97
C LEU A 500 30.54 -24.81 -11.10
N ALA A 501 31.49 -24.08 -11.70
CA ALA A 501 32.51 -23.34 -10.96
C ALA A 501 31.90 -22.20 -10.13
N VAL A 502 30.85 -21.52 -10.63
CA VAL A 502 30.09 -20.53 -9.84
C VAL A 502 29.50 -21.20 -8.60
N ARG A 503 28.84 -22.35 -8.77
CA ARG A 503 28.25 -23.11 -7.67
C ARG A 503 29.27 -23.52 -6.61
N CYS A 504 30.36 -24.18 -7.03
CA CYS A 504 31.39 -24.60 -6.10
C CYS A 504 31.99 -23.41 -5.37
N LYS A 505 32.30 -22.31 -6.07
CA LYS A 505 32.94 -21.16 -5.43
C LYS A 505 32.02 -20.34 -4.53
N LEU A 506 30.74 -20.19 -4.86
CA LEU A 506 29.77 -19.56 -3.95
C LEU A 506 29.52 -20.43 -2.71
N HIS A 507 29.47 -21.76 -2.89
CA HIS A 507 29.36 -22.70 -1.77
C HIS A 507 30.60 -22.66 -0.86
N ASP A 508 31.81 -22.74 -1.45
CA ASP A 508 33.08 -22.63 -0.72
C ASP A 508 33.17 -21.29 0.04
N PHE A 509 32.71 -20.21 -0.59
CA PHE A 509 32.68 -18.88 0.01
C PHE A 509 31.71 -18.82 1.20
N ASP A 510 30.47 -19.28 1.03
CA ASP A 510 29.45 -19.28 2.10
C ASP A 510 29.87 -20.19 3.28
N GLN A 511 30.08 -21.49 3.01
CA GLN A 511 30.38 -22.48 4.05
C GLN A 511 31.80 -22.36 4.61
N GLY A 512 32.75 -22.05 3.75
CA GLY A 512 34.17 -22.07 4.07
C GLY A 512 34.66 -20.78 4.72
N ILE A 513 34.07 -19.63 4.36
CA ILE A 513 34.48 -18.30 4.84
C ILE A 513 33.38 -17.67 5.68
N VAL A 514 32.25 -17.31 5.06
CA VAL A 514 31.20 -16.44 5.63
C VAL A 514 30.69 -16.97 6.97
N ARG A 515 30.31 -18.25 7.05
CA ARG A 515 29.78 -18.87 8.28
C ARG A 515 30.79 -18.97 9.43
N LYS A 516 32.09 -18.81 9.14
CA LYS A 516 33.17 -18.89 10.14
C LYS A 516 33.70 -17.51 10.55
N LEU A 517 33.25 -16.44 9.88
CA LEU A 517 33.72 -15.09 10.20
C LEU A 517 33.14 -14.60 11.53
N PRO A 518 33.97 -13.98 12.39
CA PRO A 518 33.47 -13.35 13.60
C PRO A 518 32.60 -12.13 13.28
N ARG A 519 31.95 -11.61 14.32
CA ARG A 519 30.98 -10.52 14.21
C ARG A 519 31.57 -9.19 13.74
N ASN A 520 32.84 -8.95 14.03
CA ASN A 520 33.58 -7.77 13.59
C ASN A 520 34.07 -7.85 12.14
N CYS A 521 33.76 -8.94 11.43
CA CYS A 521 34.16 -9.14 10.05
C CYS A 521 32.95 -9.34 9.14
N SER A 522 33.08 -8.89 7.89
CA SER A 522 32.14 -9.18 6.81
C SER A 522 32.92 -9.57 5.55
N ALA A 523 32.26 -10.27 4.63
CA ALA A 523 32.84 -10.63 3.35
C ALA A 523 31.77 -10.52 2.28
N ASP A 524 31.94 -9.57 1.37
CA ASP A 524 31.03 -9.33 0.27
C ASP A 524 31.51 -10.07 -0.98
N ALA A 525 30.57 -10.58 -1.78
CA ALA A 525 30.85 -11.21 -3.06
C ALA A 525 30.25 -10.42 -4.23
N TYR A 526 30.95 -10.40 -5.36
CA TYR A 526 30.56 -9.72 -6.60
C TYR A 526 30.60 -10.72 -7.74
N LEU A 527 29.46 -11.01 -8.35
CA LEU A 527 29.37 -11.84 -9.55
C LEU A 527 29.17 -10.94 -10.77
N TYR A 528 30.10 -11.00 -11.72
CA TYR A 528 30.10 -10.15 -12.91
C TYR A 528 30.82 -10.81 -14.09
N SER A 529 30.70 -10.21 -15.26
CA SER A 529 31.40 -10.63 -16.48
C SER A 529 32.40 -9.56 -16.90
N GLU A 530 33.62 -9.97 -17.21
CA GLU A 530 34.67 -9.10 -17.72
C GLU A 530 35.26 -9.71 -19.00
N ALA A 531 35.19 -8.96 -20.11
CA ALA A 531 35.62 -9.44 -21.44
C ALA A 531 35.04 -10.83 -21.80
N GLY A 532 33.76 -11.06 -21.47
CA GLY A 532 33.03 -12.31 -21.73
C GLY A 532 33.37 -13.47 -20.79
N LYS A 533 34.18 -13.23 -19.74
CA LYS A 533 34.56 -14.25 -18.75
C LYS A 533 33.92 -13.94 -17.40
N LEU A 534 33.30 -14.96 -16.79
CA LEU A 534 32.71 -14.86 -15.47
C LEU A 534 33.80 -14.69 -14.39
N ARG A 535 33.55 -13.78 -13.44
CA ARG A 535 34.45 -13.46 -12.32
C ARG A 535 33.66 -13.48 -11.01
N LEU A 536 34.31 -13.96 -9.96
CA LEU A 536 33.89 -13.76 -8.57
C LEU A 536 34.88 -12.81 -7.90
N GLY A 537 34.45 -11.58 -7.66
CA GLY A 537 35.15 -10.66 -6.76
C GLY A 537 34.75 -10.96 -5.32
N VAL A 538 35.70 -10.87 -4.39
CA VAL A 538 35.43 -10.96 -2.95
C VAL A 538 36.13 -9.80 -2.25
N ALA A 539 35.43 -9.11 -1.35
CA ALA A 539 36.01 -8.10 -0.48
C ALA A 539 35.72 -8.45 0.99
N MET A 540 36.76 -8.68 1.78
CA MET A 540 36.65 -8.95 3.21
C MET A 540 37.03 -7.71 4.01
N PHE A 541 36.21 -7.40 5.00
CA PHE A 541 36.35 -6.26 5.90
C PHE A 541 36.48 -6.77 7.33
N GLU A 542 37.47 -6.32 8.07
CA GLU A 542 37.62 -6.58 9.51
C GLU A 542 37.75 -5.25 10.25
N ALA A 543 36.84 -4.99 11.19
CA ALA A 543 36.89 -3.82 12.04
C ALA A 543 37.62 -4.13 13.36
N PHE A 544 38.51 -3.24 13.79
CA PHE A 544 39.27 -3.37 15.03
C PHE A 544 39.50 -2.01 15.70
N SER A 545 39.86 -2.02 16.98
CA SER A 545 40.20 -0.82 17.76
C SER A 545 41.69 -0.80 18.09
N ASP A 546 42.27 0.38 18.28
CA ASP A 546 43.68 0.54 18.64
C ASP A 546 43.92 0.03 20.08
N GLY A 547 44.45 -1.19 20.20
CA GLY A 547 44.86 -1.81 21.46
C GLY A 547 46.24 -2.47 21.33
N PRO A 548 47.10 -2.47 22.37
CA PRO A 548 48.41 -3.12 22.31
C PRO A 548 48.24 -4.64 22.19
N GLY A 549 48.80 -5.26 21.15
CA GLY A 549 48.88 -6.73 21.02
C GLY A 549 47.90 -7.41 20.07
N VAL A 550 47.20 -6.68 19.19
CA VAL A 550 46.36 -7.31 18.14
C VAL A 550 47.24 -7.95 17.07
N THR A 551 47.55 -9.26 17.23
CA THR A 551 48.25 -10.06 16.22
C THR A 551 47.32 -10.43 15.07
N PHE A 552 47.46 -9.68 13.98
CA PHE A 552 46.86 -9.86 12.66
C PHE A 552 47.40 -11.12 11.98
N ASN A 553 46.67 -12.26 11.96
CA ASN A 553 47.07 -13.39 11.09
C ASN A 553 45.98 -14.44 10.79
N GLY A 554 45.04 -14.72 11.70
CA GLY A 554 44.14 -15.89 11.57
C GLY A 554 43.16 -15.85 10.37
N GLN A 555 42.60 -14.69 10.03
CA GLN A 555 41.59 -14.57 8.97
C GLN A 555 42.18 -14.47 7.56
N ARG A 556 43.42 -13.95 7.47
CA ARG A 556 44.23 -13.92 6.24
C ARG A 556 44.38 -15.32 5.63
N THR A 557 44.58 -16.30 6.48
CA THR A 557 44.78 -17.71 6.09
C THR A 557 43.51 -18.30 5.48
N ILE A 558 42.34 -18.07 6.08
CA ILE A 558 41.07 -18.65 5.63
C ILE A 558 40.72 -18.22 4.20
N GLY A 559 40.82 -16.91 3.91
CA GLY A 559 40.60 -16.39 2.57
C GLY A 559 41.60 -16.94 1.56
N ARG A 560 42.89 -16.99 1.96
CA ARG A 560 43.97 -17.50 1.11
C ARG A 560 43.82 -18.98 0.75
N ASP A 561 43.40 -19.80 1.70
CA ASP A 561 43.27 -21.25 1.52
C ASP A 561 42.13 -21.61 0.55
N ILE A 562 41.05 -20.81 0.54
CA ILE A 562 39.84 -21.09 -0.25
C ILE A 562 39.82 -20.36 -1.60
N LEU A 563 40.27 -19.10 -1.62
CA LEU A 563 40.22 -18.21 -2.79
C LEU A 563 41.57 -18.02 -3.48
N GLY A 564 42.67 -18.47 -2.86
CA GLY A 564 44.03 -18.23 -3.35
C GLY A 564 44.61 -16.89 -2.85
N PRO A 565 45.76 -16.44 -3.38
CA PRO A 565 46.42 -15.23 -2.92
C PRO A 565 45.55 -13.98 -3.12
N GLU A 566 45.57 -13.05 -2.16
CA GLU A 566 44.83 -11.79 -2.30
C GLU A 566 45.38 -10.93 -3.44
N THR A 567 44.48 -10.20 -4.10
CA THR A 567 44.81 -9.18 -5.11
C THR A 567 45.27 -7.88 -4.44
N SER A 568 44.70 -7.53 -3.29
CA SER A 568 45.11 -6.36 -2.51
C SER A 568 44.80 -6.54 -1.03
N SER A 569 45.60 -5.90 -0.17
CA SER A 569 45.35 -5.79 1.27
C SER A 569 45.73 -4.38 1.75
N LYS A 570 44.82 -3.70 2.45
CA LYS A 570 45.01 -2.33 2.95
C LYS A 570 44.49 -2.20 4.37
N LEU A 571 45.18 -1.36 5.17
CA LEU A 571 44.70 -0.90 6.46
C LEU A 571 44.25 0.56 6.31
N VAL A 572 43.03 0.86 6.72
CA VAL A 572 42.44 2.18 6.60
C VAL A 572 41.57 2.50 7.80
N ASP A 573 41.35 3.78 8.05
CA ASP A 573 40.30 4.20 8.98
C ASP A 573 38.91 4.22 8.32
N ASN A 574 37.89 4.60 9.09
CA ASN A 574 36.50 4.71 8.62
C ASN A 574 36.27 5.67 7.43
N ILE A 575 37.12 6.67 7.20
CA ILE A 575 37.05 7.57 6.02
C ILE A 575 37.78 6.91 4.85
N GLY A 576 38.98 6.37 5.10
CA GLY A 576 39.77 5.68 4.09
C GLY A 576 39.08 4.43 3.52
N LEU A 577 38.14 3.84 4.27
CA LEU A 577 37.28 2.75 3.80
C LEU A 577 36.52 3.11 2.51
N PHE A 578 36.08 4.36 2.38
CA PHE A 578 35.42 4.85 1.16
C PHE A 578 36.34 4.93 -0.07
N GLU A 579 37.65 4.74 0.07
CA GLU A 579 38.58 4.76 -1.07
C GLU A 579 39.02 3.34 -1.46
N VAL A 580 38.88 2.37 -0.57
CA VAL A 580 39.43 1.02 -0.75
C VAL A 580 38.36 -0.06 -0.92
N ASP A 581 37.10 0.22 -0.61
CA ASP A 581 35.99 -0.70 -0.84
C ASP A 581 35.79 -0.94 -2.35
N MET A 582 35.84 -2.20 -2.77
CA MET A 582 35.66 -2.65 -4.15
C MET A 582 34.33 -2.18 -4.77
N TYR A 583 33.24 -2.18 -4.00
CA TYR A 583 31.94 -1.65 -4.46
C TYR A 583 32.03 -0.17 -4.83
N ILE A 584 32.82 0.57 -4.06
CA ILE A 584 32.88 2.03 -4.05
C ILE A 584 33.92 2.58 -5.03
N SER A 585 35.10 1.96 -5.12
CA SER A 585 36.25 2.43 -5.91
C SER A 585 36.64 1.50 -7.05
N GLY A 586 36.36 0.20 -6.95
CA GLY A 586 36.74 -0.81 -7.95
C GLY A 586 35.74 -0.97 -9.10
N MET A 587 34.45 -1.14 -8.79
CA MET A 587 33.44 -1.45 -9.80
C MET A 587 33.16 -0.25 -10.73
N HIS A 588 33.52 -0.39 -12.01
CA HIS A 588 33.21 0.52 -13.14
C HIS A 588 33.55 2.00 -12.93
N GLY A 589 34.72 2.28 -12.35
CA GLY A 589 35.31 3.63 -12.26
C GLY A 589 35.02 4.38 -10.96
N GLY A 590 34.42 3.71 -9.97
CA GLY A 590 34.21 4.25 -8.63
C GLY A 590 33.35 5.53 -8.57
N HIS A 591 33.43 6.28 -7.47
CA HIS A 591 32.66 7.52 -7.26
C HIS A 591 33.02 8.66 -8.24
N GLY A 592 34.19 8.61 -8.88
CA GLY A 592 34.73 9.66 -9.75
C GLY A 592 34.53 9.45 -11.25
N GLY A 593 34.06 8.27 -11.69
CA GLY A 593 34.12 7.86 -13.09
C GLY A 593 33.13 8.50 -14.06
N GLY A 594 32.10 9.21 -13.58
CA GLY A 594 31.25 10.17 -14.33
C GLY A 594 30.55 9.71 -15.63
N LYS A 595 30.77 8.51 -16.15
CA LYS A 595 30.43 8.10 -17.53
C LYS A 595 29.36 7.03 -17.61
N THR A 596 28.84 6.56 -16.48
CA THR A 596 27.80 5.53 -16.45
C THR A 596 26.55 6.01 -15.72
N SER A 597 25.46 5.30 -15.99
CA SER A 597 24.18 5.35 -15.30
C SER A 597 23.87 3.96 -14.75
N SER A 598 23.09 3.90 -13.68
CA SER A 598 22.76 2.64 -13.01
C SER A 598 21.32 2.59 -12.52
N PHE A 599 20.77 1.38 -12.49
CA PHE A 599 19.48 1.05 -11.90
C PHE A 599 19.63 -0.23 -11.07
N LYS A 600 18.99 -0.30 -9.90
CA LYS A 600 19.19 -1.41 -8.98
C LYS A 600 17.96 -1.78 -8.18
N ARG A 601 17.88 -3.05 -7.78
CA ARG A 601 16.93 -3.59 -6.80
C ARG A 601 17.67 -4.54 -5.88
N CYS A 602 17.22 -4.63 -4.63
CA CYS A 602 17.88 -5.44 -3.62
C CYS A 602 16.91 -6.41 -2.94
N LEU A 603 17.27 -7.69 -2.92
CA LEU A 603 16.50 -8.77 -2.30
C LEU A 603 17.37 -9.47 -1.25
N PHE A 604 16.74 -9.96 -0.19
CA PHE A 604 17.42 -10.70 0.87
C PHE A 604 17.39 -12.20 0.60
N LEU A 605 18.53 -12.86 0.72
CA LEU A 605 18.74 -14.28 0.44
C LEU A 605 19.36 -14.99 1.65
N LYS A 606 19.07 -16.29 1.72
CA LYS A 606 19.78 -17.26 2.56
C LYS A 606 20.51 -18.26 1.69
N ASP A 607 21.58 -18.83 2.22
CA ASP A 607 22.37 -19.91 1.60
C ASP A 607 22.61 -19.71 0.09
N ILE A 608 23.56 -18.83 -0.25
CA ILE A 608 23.88 -18.52 -1.65
C ILE A 608 24.60 -19.67 -2.36
N GLY A 609 24.94 -20.74 -1.65
CA GLY A 609 25.46 -21.98 -2.20
C GLY A 609 24.37 -22.98 -2.64
N GLU A 610 23.11 -22.72 -2.29
CA GLU A 610 21.97 -23.57 -2.65
C GLU A 610 21.76 -23.60 -4.17
N SER A 611 21.39 -24.76 -4.72
CA SER A 611 21.42 -25.00 -6.17
C SER A 611 20.41 -24.16 -6.95
N SER A 612 19.22 -23.92 -6.40
CA SER A 612 18.21 -23.06 -7.02
C SER A 612 18.63 -21.59 -7.02
N VAL A 613 19.21 -21.09 -5.93
CA VAL A 613 19.75 -19.71 -5.85
C VAL A 613 20.90 -19.52 -6.83
N VAL A 614 21.90 -20.39 -6.80
CA VAL A 614 23.06 -20.31 -7.71
C VAL A 614 22.62 -20.35 -9.17
N GLY A 615 21.66 -21.22 -9.51
CA GLY A 615 21.13 -21.33 -10.87
C GLY A 615 20.62 -19.98 -11.38
N VAL A 616 19.86 -19.25 -10.56
CA VAL A 616 19.34 -17.92 -10.89
C VAL A 616 20.47 -16.88 -10.97
N LEU A 617 21.40 -16.85 -10.01
CA LEU A 617 22.50 -15.88 -10.00
C LEU A 617 23.44 -16.05 -11.21
N ALA A 618 23.76 -17.29 -11.57
CA ALA A 618 24.60 -17.59 -12.73
C ALA A 618 23.90 -17.25 -14.05
N ALA A 619 22.61 -17.59 -14.18
CA ALA A 619 21.82 -17.23 -15.34
C ALA A 619 21.74 -15.71 -15.51
N ALA A 620 21.49 -14.98 -14.42
CA ALA A 620 21.40 -13.52 -14.42
C ALA A 620 22.66 -12.84 -15.00
N VAL A 621 23.85 -13.27 -14.58
CA VAL A 621 25.11 -12.70 -15.10
C VAL A 621 25.39 -13.13 -16.54
N ALA A 622 25.00 -14.35 -16.93
CA ALA A 622 25.14 -14.83 -18.30
C ALA A 622 24.22 -14.09 -19.30
N THR A 623 23.04 -13.66 -18.86
CA THR A 623 22.07 -12.92 -19.69
C THR A 623 22.16 -11.40 -19.53
N ALA A 624 23.16 -10.89 -18.82
CA ALA A 624 23.36 -9.46 -18.62
C ALA A 624 23.50 -8.71 -19.96
N PRO A 625 22.65 -7.70 -20.26
CA PRO A 625 22.71 -6.98 -21.54
C PRO A 625 23.94 -6.08 -21.70
N SER A 626 24.58 -5.74 -20.58
CA SER A 626 25.74 -4.86 -20.51
C SER A 626 26.88 -5.55 -19.75
N PRO A 627 28.13 -5.45 -20.20
CA PRO A 627 29.28 -6.00 -19.50
C PRO A 627 29.57 -5.28 -18.17
N PHE A 628 28.87 -4.18 -17.87
CA PHE A 628 28.98 -3.44 -16.62
C PHE A 628 27.96 -3.88 -15.55
N CYS A 629 27.04 -4.80 -15.88
CA CYS A 629 26.09 -5.30 -14.92
C CYS A 629 26.76 -6.29 -13.96
N TYR A 630 26.32 -6.28 -12.69
CA TYR A 630 26.83 -7.17 -11.66
C TYR A 630 25.78 -7.46 -10.58
N LEU A 631 26.02 -8.54 -9.85
CA LEU A 631 25.31 -8.88 -8.61
C LEU A 631 26.26 -8.66 -7.44
N HIS A 632 25.84 -7.91 -6.43
CA HIS A 632 26.60 -7.68 -5.20
C HIS A 632 25.86 -8.36 -4.05
N LEU A 633 26.52 -9.34 -3.42
CA LEU A 633 26.03 -10.10 -2.28
C LEU A 633 26.69 -9.53 -1.02
N LEU A 634 26.01 -8.63 -0.33
CA LEU A 634 26.49 -8.02 0.91
C LEU A 634 26.23 -8.96 2.08
N HIS A 635 27.26 -9.27 2.87
CA HIS A 635 27.12 -10.20 3.99
C HIS A 635 26.34 -9.57 5.17
N GLY A 636 25.22 -10.21 5.49
CA GLY A 636 24.29 -9.90 6.56
C GLY A 636 24.55 -10.61 7.88
N GLY A 637 23.47 -10.85 8.64
CA GLY A 637 23.51 -11.50 9.95
C GLY A 637 24.17 -10.66 11.06
N GLY A 638 24.72 -11.34 12.06
CA GLY A 638 25.27 -10.69 13.26
C GLY A 638 24.19 -9.89 14.00
N ALA A 639 24.54 -8.67 14.43
CA ALA A 639 23.66 -7.77 15.16
C ALA A 639 22.32 -7.46 14.48
N VAL A 640 22.25 -7.56 13.16
CA VAL A 640 21.00 -7.33 12.41
C VAL A 640 19.92 -8.33 12.84
N GLY A 641 20.31 -9.59 13.08
CA GLY A 641 19.42 -10.67 13.48
C GLY A 641 19.16 -10.75 15.00
N ASP A 642 19.97 -10.07 15.82
CA ASP A 642 19.73 -9.98 17.28
C ASP A 642 18.50 -9.12 17.61
N VAL A 643 18.18 -8.15 16.74
CA VAL A 643 17.02 -7.28 16.91
C VAL A 643 15.77 -8.03 16.44
N SER A 644 14.75 -8.07 17.28
CA SER A 644 13.48 -8.73 16.94
C SER A 644 12.85 -8.12 15.67
N PRO A 645 12.25 -8.92 14.76
CA PRO A 645 11.61 -8.43 13.55
C PRO A 645 10.57 -7.32 13.77
N ASP A 646 9.85 -7.33 14.89
CA ASP A 646 8.80 -6.37 15.25
C ASP A 646 9.33 -5.11 15.95
N ALA A 647 10.61 -5.05 16.34
CA ALA A 647 11.18 -3.94 17.12
C ALA A 647 11.26 -2.61 16.33
N THR A 648 11.18 -2.68 15.00
CA THR A 648 11.24 -1.51 14.10
C THR A 648 10.38 -1.73 12.86
N ALA A 649 10.03 -0.68 12.11
CA ALA A 649 9.35 -0.87 10.82
C ALA A 649 10.15 -1.72 9.80
N PHE A 650 11.49 -1.78 9.93
CA PHE A 650 12.30 -2.73 9.17
C PHE A 650 12.15 -4.15 9.73
N GLY A 651 11.28 -4.97 9.12
CA GLY A 651 10.95 -6.30 9.60
C GLY A 651 11.77 -7.46 9.02
N CYS A 652 12.41 -7.27 7.86
CA CYS A 652 13.16 -8.33 7.18
C CYS A 652 14.58 -8.48 7.77
N ARG A 653 14.73 -9.18 8.91
CA ARG A 653 16.02 -9.27 9.63
C ARG A 653 16.76 -10.61 9.49
N ASP A 654 16.06 -11.66 9.08
CA ASP A 654 16.60 -13.01 9.00
C ASP A 654 17.13 -13.33 7.58
N TRP A 655 18.34 -12.87 7.28
CA TRP A 655 19.01 -13.05 5.99
C TRP A 655 20.54 -13.11 6.11
N ASP A 656 21.15 -13.89 5.23
CA ASP A 656 22.61 -14.04 5.15
C ASP A 656 23.22 -13.06 4.17
N PHE A 657 22.50 -12.72 3.09
CA PHE A 657 22.98 -11.82 2.05
C PHE A 657 21.91 -10.84 1.58
N ALA A 658 22.29 -9.57 1.44
CA ALA A 658 21.54 -8.62 0.63
C ALA A 658 22.08 -8.67 -0.81
N CYS A 659 21.30 -9.19 -1.74
CA CYS A 659 21.63 -9.31 -3.15
C CYS A 659 21.18 -8.04 -3.89
N VAL A 660 22.12 -7.14 -4.17
CA VAL A 660 21.89 -5.94 -4.99
C VAL A 660 22.15 -6.27 -6.45
N ILE A 661 21.08 -6.30 -7.23
CA ILE A 661 21.12 -6.50 -8.68
C ILE A 661 21.37 -5.13 -9.30
N THR A 662 22.53 -4.92 -9.92
CA THR A 662 22.90 -3.61 -10.47
C THR A 662 23.02 -3.67 -11.98
N GLY A 663 22.06 -3.05 -12.66
CA GLY A 663 22.15 -2.78 -14.09
C GLY A 663 22.95 -1.49 -14.32
N VAL A 664 23.96 -1.54 -15.19
CA VAL A 664 24.83 -0.39 -15.49
C VAL A 664 25.01 -0.23 -17.00
N TRP A 665 24.94 0.99 -17.49
CA TRP A 665 25.18 1.32 -18.91
C TRP A 665 25.93 2.65 -19.07
N PRO A 666 26.58 2.89 -20.22
CA PRO A 666 27.18 4.19 -20.55
C PRO A 666 26.14 5.31 -20.58
N ARG A 667 26.46 6.47 -20.01
CA ARG A 667 25.51 7.59 -19.83
C ARG A 667 25.00 8.16 -21.15
N GLU A 668 25.81 8.11 -22.20
CA GLU A 668 25.43 8.49 -23.56
C GLU A 668 24.29 7.63 -24.13
N LEU A 669 24.03 6.46 -23.55
CA LEU A 669 22.91 5.58 -23.89
C LEU A 669 21.69 5.77 -22.97
N ASP A 670 21.67 6.81 -22.12
CA ASP A 670 20.47 7.17 -21.36
C ASP A 670 19.27 7.41 -22.29
N GLU A 671 18.05 7.09 -21.81
CA GLU A 671 16.79 7.24 -22.55
C GLU A 671 16.67 6.37 -23.82
N THR A 672 17.71 5.60 -24.17
CA THR A 672 17.70 4.65 -25.30
C THR A 672 17.06 3.31 -24.94
N HIS A 673 16.84 2.48 -25.96
CA HIS A 673 16.35 1.11 -25.78
C HIS A 673 17.33 0.21 -25.02
N PHE A 674 18.64 0.52 -25.07
CA PHE A 674 19.67 -0.25 -24.37
C PHE A 674 19.55 -0.07 -22.85
N ALA A 675 19.41 1.18 -22.38
CA ALA A 675 19.17 1.48 -20.98
C ALA A 675 17.91 0.78 -20.45
N ARG A 676 16.82 0.77 -21.24
CA ARG A 676 15.58 0.06 -20.87
C ARG A 676 15.76 -1.44 -20.79
N ALA A 677 16.47 -2.06 -21.74
CA ALA A 677 16.79 -3.49 -21.68
C ALA A 677 17.58 -3.86 -20.41
N VAL A 678 18.48 -2.98 -19.96
CA VAL A 678 19.20 -3.16 -18.69
C VAL A 678 18.26 -3.03 -17.48
N VAL A 679 17.35 -2.06 -17.47
CA VAL A 679 16.33 -1.92 -16.42
C VAL A 679 15.40 -3.14 -16.38
N ASP A 680 14.93 -3.61 -17.53
CA ASP A 680 14.07 -4.80 -17.63
C ASP A 680 14.80 -6.06 -17.17
N TRP A 681 16.10 -6.19 -17.48
CA TRP A 681 16.93 -7.27 -16.94
C TRP A 681 16.97 -7.23 -15.40
N VAL A 682 17.12 -6.06 -14.77
CA VAL A 682 17.09 -5.95 -13.29
C VAL A 682 15.75 -6.47 -12.74
N TYR A 683 14.62 -6.08 -13.34
CA TYR A 683 13.30 -6.56 -12.92
C TYR A 683 13.09 -8.06 -13.15
N GLN A 684 13.58 -8.60 -14.26
CA GLN A 684 13.51 -10.03 -14.56
C GLN A 684 14.29 -10.84 -13.51
N VAL A 685 15.53 -10.45 -13.22
CA VAL A 685 16.35 -11.09 -12.19
C VAL A 685 15.71 -10.96 -10.81
N ALA A 686 15.22 -9.76 -10.46
CA ALA A 686 14.50 -9.55 -9.20
C ALA A 686 13.28 -10.46 -9.08
N SER A 687 12.50 -10.61 -10.16
CA SER A 687 11.33 -11.48 -10.19
C SER A 687 11.67 -12.96 -10.07
N SER A 688 12.82 -13.40 -10.63
CA SER A 688 13.31 -14.77 -10.47
C SER A 688 13.85 -15.07 -9.08
N ILE A 689 14.45 -14.08 -8.40
CA ILE A 689 14.96 -14.21 -7.03
C ILE A 689 13.83 -14.10 -6.00
N LEU A 690 12.78 -13.32 -6.29
CA LEU A 690 11.72 -12.99 -5.34
C LEU A 690 11.11 -14.22 -4.63
N PRO A 691 10.78 -15.35 -5.30
CA PRO A 691 10.24 -16.53 -4.61
C PRO A 691 11.25 -17.23 -3.69
N LEU A 692 12.54 -17.09 -3.96
CA LEU A 692 13.64 -17.69 -3.18
C LEU A 692 14.09 -16.79 -2.01
N GLY A 693 13.81 -15.49 -2.10
CA GLY A 693 14.22 -14.51 -1.11
C GLY A 693 13.31 -14.47 0.14
N CYS A 694 13.89 -14.03 1.25
CA CYS A 694 13.18 -13.83 2.52
C CYS A 694 12.67 -12.38 2.72
N GLY A 695 13.02 -11.45 1.82
CA GLY A 695 12.51 -10.09 1.85
C GLY A 695 13.11 -9.20 0.75
N VAL A 696 12.73 -7.94 0.75
CA VAL A 696 13.19 -6.91 -0.20
C VAL A 696 13.68 -5.70 0.56
N TYR A 697 14.72 -5.03 0.07
CA TYR A 697 15.20 -3.81 0.71
C TYR A 697 14.46 -2.57 0.19
N GLY A 698 13.61 -1.98 1.04
CA GLY A 698 12.77 -0.83 0.67
C GLY A 698 13.53 0.42 0.21
N ALA A 699 14.80 0.58 0.59
CA ALA A 699 15.62 1.74 0.19
C ALA A 699 16.03 1.73 -1.30
N ASP A 700 16.01 0.55 -1.94
CA ASP A 700 16.32 0.39 -3.37
C ASP A 700 15.06 0.34 -4.24
N LEU A 701 13.88 0.52 -3.66
CA LEU A 701 12.64 0.66 -4.40
C LEU A 701 12.44 2.09 -4.90
N GLY A 702 11.67 2.19 -5.96
CA GLY A 702 11.27 3.43 -6.59
C GLY A 702 9.75 3.49 -6.80
N PRO A 703 9.31 4.55 -7.47
CA PRO A 703 7.89 4.80 -7.74
C PRO A 703 7.36 4.06 -8.98
N ASP A 704 8.18 3.26 -9.65
CA ASP A 704 7.78 2.41 -10.77
C ASP A 704 6.73 1.37 -10.32
N PRO A 705 5.58 1.23 -11.01
CA PRO A 705 4.54 0.26 -10.65
C PRO A 705 5.04 -1.19 -10.56
N ARG A 706 6.11 -1.55 -11.27
CA ARG A 706 6.74 -2.88 -11.17
C ARG A 706 7.36 -3.16 -9.81
N ASP A 707 7.56 -2.14 -8.98
CA ASP A 707 7.99 -2.32 -7.59
C ASP A 707 6.85 -2.73 -6.66
N THR A 708 5.58 -2.68 -7.08
CA THR A 708 4.44 -3.03 -6.21
C THR A 708 4.57 -4.43 -5.58
N PRO A 709 4.91 -5.50 -6.34
CA PRO A 709 5.13 -6.83 -5.75
C PRO A 709 6.37 -6.90 -4.85
N LEU A 710 7.39 -6.08 -5.12
CA LEU A 710 8.61 -6.01 -4.31
C LEU A 710 8.36 -5.28 -2.98
N ALA A 711 7.62 -4.16 -3.03
CA ALA A 711 7.21 -3.37 -1.86
C ALA A 711 6.37 -4.19 -0.88
N ALA A 712 5.52 -5.10 -1.39
CA ALA A 712 4.76 -6.03 -0.58
C ALA A 712 5.64 -6.96 0.29
N ARG A 713 6.92 -7.13 -0.04
CA ARG A 713 7.90 -7.91 0.74
C ARG A 713 8.96 -7.06 1.44
N ALA A 714 8.81 -5.74 1.46
CA ALA A 714 9.83 -4.83 1.98
C ALA A 714 9.84 -4.69 3.52
N PHE A 715 8.70 -4.89 4.16
CA PHE A 715 8.51 -4.65 5.60
C PHE A 715 8.31 -5.94 6.41
N GLY A 716 8.35 -7.11 5.76
CA GLY A 716 8.10 -8.40 6.42
C GLY A 716 6.75 -8.42 7.16
N PRO A 717 6.69 -8.94 8.40
CA PRO A 717 5.44 -9.01 9.18
C PRO A 717 4.87 -7.62 9.55
N ASN A 718 5.65 -6.55 9.41
CA ASN A 718 5.28 -5.21 9.89
C ASN A 718 4.49 -4.38 8.87
N LEU A 719 4.31 -4.89 7.64
CA LEU A 719 3.66 -4.16 6.54
C LEU A 719 2.28 -3.62 6.96
N SER A 720 1.45 -4.47 7.57
CA SER A 720 0.07 -4.12 7.92
C SER A 720 0.01 -3.08 9.05
N ARG A 721 0.85 -3.23 10.09
CA ARG A 721 0.97 -2.24 11.17
C ARG A 721 1.39 -0.88 10.60
N LEU A 722 2.37 -0.86 9.70
CA LEU A 722 2.85 0.36 9.07
C LEU A 722 1.80 1.00 8.17
N ALA A 723 1.06 0.22 7.39
CA ALA A 723 -0.04 0.70 6.56
C ALA A 723 -1.16 1.32 7.39
N SER A 724 -1.56 0.68 8.49
CA SER A 724 -2.55 1.24 9.43
C SER A 724 -2.05 2.53 10.10
N LEU A 725 -0.78 2.59 10.50
CA LEU A 725 -0.20 3.81 11.07
C LEU A 725 -0.17 4.95 10.04
N LYS A 726 0.25 4.68 8.80
CA LYS A 726 0.25 5.65 7.69
C LYS A 726 -1.13 6.28 7.50
N GLN A 727 -2.21 5.50 7.57
CA GLN A 727 -3.57 6.02 7.45
C GLN A 727 -3.95 6.98 8.58
N ARG A 728 -3.45 6.77 9.80
CA ARG A 728 -3.73 7.66 10.94
C ARG A 728 -2.93 8.96 10.87
N VAL A 729 -1.65 8.88 10.48
CA VAL A 729 -0.70 10.00 10.56
C VAL A 729 -0.55 10.79 9.26
N ASP A 730 -1.01 10.24 8.14
CA ASP A 730 -1.09 10.89 6.83
C ASP A 730 -2.36 10.45 6.07
N PRO A 731 -3.57 10.70 6.64
CA PRO A 731 -4.84 10.30 6.01
C PRO A 731 -5.02 10.97 4.63
N GLN A 732 -4.43 12.15 4.44
CA GLN A 732 -4.57 12.99 3.25
C GLN A 732 -3.54 12.62 2.18
N ASN A 733 -2.66 11.67 2.49
CA ASN A 733 -1.62 11.16 1.61
C ASN A 733 -0.70 12.28 1.08
N VAL A 734 -0.32 13.22 1.96
CA VAL A 734 0.64 14.30 1.66
C VAL A 734 1.97 13.70 1.21
N LEU A 735 2.42 12.59 1.81
CA LEU A 735 3.62 11.86 1.39
C LEU A 735 3.22 10.69 0.49
N ALA A 736 2.53 11.01 -0.62
CA ALA A 736 1.97 10.05 -1.57
C ALA A 736 2.99 9.20 -2.32
N TYR A 737 4.23 9.71 -2.42
CA TYR A 737 5.27 9.18 -3.30
C TYR A 737 6.40 8.48 -2.55
N ALA A 738 6.18 8.17 -1.26
CA ALA A 738 7.07 7.30 -0.48
C ALA A 738 6.96 5.83 -0.95
N CYS A 739 7.73 4.93 -0.33
CA CYS A 739 7.61 3.49 -0.59
C CYS A 739 6.16 3.05 -0.43
N GLN A 740 5.61 2.38 -1.46
CA GLN A 740 4.19 2.05 -1.50
C GLN A 740 3.81 1.12 -0.35
N LEU A 741 2.71 1.46 0.32
CA LEU A 741 2.06 0.62 1.31
C LEU A 741 0.71 0.20 0.75
N PRO A 742 0.24 -1.03 1.04
CA PRO A 742 -1.10 -1.44 0.67
C PRO A 742 -2.07 -0.43 1.28
N LYS A 743 -2.91 0.17 0.44
CA LYS A 743 -4.03 0.94 0.94
C LYS A 743 -4.95 -0.08 1.60
N ASN A 744 -5.20 0.02 2.91
CA ASN A 744 -6.38 -0.59 3.51
C ASN A 744 -7.57 0.23 2.99
N THR A 745 -7.81 0.15 1.69
CA THR A 745 -9.07 0.54 1.09
C THR A 745 -10.07 -0.36 1.76
N ILE A 746 -11.21 0.19 2.16
CA ILE A 746 -12.38 -0.54 2.62
C ILE A 746 -12.75 -1.72 1.69
N ALA A 747 -12.20 -1.76 0.47
CA ALA A 747 -12.24 -2.88 -0.48
C ALA A 747 -11.33 -4.11 -0.17
N GLY A 748 -10.47 -4.08 0.85
CA GLY A 748 -9.50 -5.15 1.17
C GLY A 748 -9.73 -5.91 2.48
N ASN A 749 -10.67 -5.46 3.31
CA ASN A 749 -11.06 -6.18 4.53
C ASN A 749 -12.18 -7.17 4.23
N PRO A 750 -12.26 -8.30 4.95
CA PRO A 750 -13.38 -9.23 4.81
C PRO A 750 -14.69 -8.50 5.02
N ARG A 751 -15.63 -8.60 4.07
CA ARG A 751 -16.98 -8.01 4.24
C ARG A 751 -17.73 -8.70 5.38
N LEU A 752 -17.44 -9.98 5.59
CA LEU A 752 -17.95 -10.79 6.70
C LEU A 752 -16.81 -11.52 7.42
N ILE A 753 -16.76 -11.36 8.74
CA ILE A 753 -15.87 -12.10 9.63
C ILE A 753 -16.75 -12.95 10.56
N ILE A 754 -16.55 -14.26 10.56
CA ILE A 754 -17.28 -15.23 11.38
C ILE A 754 -16.33 -15.79 12.44
N LEU A 755 -16.58 -15.45 13.70
CA LEU A 755 -15.90 -16.00 14.86
C LEU A 755 -16.57 -17.33 15.23
N VAL A 756 -15.84 -18.43 15.07
CA VAL A 756 -16.33 -19.77 15.36
C VAL A 756 -15.90 -20.15 16.78
N THR A 757 -16.86 -20.08 17.71
CA THR A 757 -16.61 -20.21 19.16
C THR A 757 -17.25 -21.46 19.74
N GLY A 758 -16.96 -21.72 21.02
CA GLY A 758 -17.52 -22.81 21.79
C GLY A 758 -16.47 -23.63 22.53
N GLU A 759 -16.91 -24.63 23.27
CA GLU A 759 -16.08 -25.47 24.13
C GLU A 759 -15.03 -26.33 23.39
N ALA A 760 -14.15 -26.93 24.18
CA ALA A 760 -13.12 -27.85 23.75
C ALA A 760 -13.72 -29.16 23.18
N GLY A 761 -13.27 -29.58 21.98
CA GLY A 761 -13.63 -30.88 21.37
C GLY A 761 -14.94 -30.93 20.57
N ILE A 762 -15.62 -29.81 20.38
CA ILE A 762 -16.94 -29.73 19.71
C ILE A 762 -16.89 -29.64 18.16
N GLY A 763 -15.69 -29.60 17.57
CA GLY A 763 -15.51 -29.55 16.11
C GLY A 763 -15.50 -28.15 15.48
N LYS A 764 -14.95 -27.14 16.16
CA LYS A 764 -14.86 -25.76 15.63
C LYS A 764 -14.13 -25.65 14.28
N ASP A 765 -12.92 -26.20 14.23
CA ASP A 765 -12.09 -26.17 13.01
C ASP A 765 -12.79 -26.94 11.87
N TYR A 766 -13.40 -28.09 12.17
CA TYR A 766 -14.20 -28.90 11.23
C TYR A 766 -15.40 -28.15 10.66
N CYS A 767 -16.22 -27.48 11.50
CA CYS A 767 -17.36 -26.70 11.01
C CYS A 767 -16.91 -25.49 10.18
N ALA A 768 -15.84 -24.81 10.58
CA ALA A 768 -15.29 -23.68 9.83
C ALA A 768 -14.86 -24.08 8.41
N GLU A 769 -14.21 -25.23 8.26
CA GLU A 769 -13.82 -25.77 6.95
C GLU A 769 -15.03 -26.13 6.07
N ILE A 770 -16.07 -26.76 6.64
CA ILE A 770 -17.30 -27.06 5.89
C ILE A 770 -17.99 -25.78 5.43
N TRP A 771 -18.14 -24.79 6.32
CA TRP A 771 -18.78 -23.53 5.98
C TRP A 771 -17.97 -22.75 4.93
N ALA A 772 -16.64 -22.79 5.00
CA ALA A 772 -15.78 -22.22 3.96
C ALA A 772 -16.05 -22.86 2.58
N SER A 773 -16.19 -24.18 2.54
CA SER A 773 -16.53 -24.92 1.32
C SER A 773 -17.91 -24.55 0.75
N VAL A 774 -18.91 -24.36 1.62
CA VAL A 774 -20.26 -23.91 1.20
C VAL A 774 -20.18 -22.52 0.57
N PHE A 775 -19.54 -21.56 1.22
CA PHE A 775 -19.41 -20.20 0.66
C PHE A 775 -18.68 -20.19 -0.69
N GLY A 776 -17.58 -20.95 -0.81
CA GLY A 776 -16.82 -21.05 -2.06
C GLY A 776 -17.62 -21.61 -3.23
N ARG A 777 -18.62 -22.46 -2.98
CA ARG A 777 -19.50 -23.03 -4.01
C ARG A 777 -20.73 -22.18 -4.31
N SER A 778 -21.33 -21.60 -3.28
CA SER A 778 -22.65 -20.96 -3.37
C SER A 778 -22.61 -19.48 -3.74
N THR A 779 -21.47 -18.81 -3.63
CA THR A 779 -21.41 -17.33 -3.76
C THR A 779 -20.37 -16.79 -4.74
N GLU A 780 -19.52 -17.63 -5.36
CA GLU A 780 -18.37 -17.20 -6.18
C GLU A 780 -17.43 -16.19 -5.47
N ARG A 781 -17.39 -16.24 -4.14
CA ARG A 781 -16.62 -15.33 -3.27
C ARG A 781 -15.33 -15.98 -2.76
N SER A 782 -14.32 -15.15 -2.45
CA SER A 782 -13.08 -15.62 -1.83
C SER A 782 -13.25 -15.85 -0.32
N VAL A 783 -12.85 -17.02 0.17
CA VAL A 783 -13.07 -17.43 1.58
C VAL A 783 -11.81 -18.01 2.19
N ARG A 784 -11.58 -17.71 3.47
CA ARG A 784 -10.45 -18.24 4.23
C ARG A 784 -10.83 -18.62 5.66
N THR A 785 -10.23 -19.69 6.16
CA THR A 785 -10.23 -20.08 7.58
C THR A 785 -8.88 -19.71 8.21
N ALA A 786 -8.90 -19.18 9.43
CA ALA A 786 -7.71 -18.82 10.19
C ALA A 786 -7.88 -19.14 11.67
N SER A 787 -6.78 -19.42 12.37
CA SER A 787 -6.79 -19.60 13.83
C SER A 787 -6.06 -18.44 14.50
N ILE A 788 -6.77 -17.65 15.31
CA ILE A 788 -6.19 -16.52 16.07
C ILE A 788 -5.11 -16.98 17.05
N SER A 789 -5.18 -18.25 17.48
CA SER A 789 -4.24 -18.84 18.43
C SER A 789 -2.89 -19.24 17.80
N TYR A 790 -2.68 -19.01 16.51
CA TYR A 790 -1.48 -19.45 15.79
C TYR A 790 -0.20 -18.83 16.36
N VAL A 791 -0.17 -17.51 16.54
CA VAL A 791 1.00 -16.77 17.07
C VAL A 791 1.30 -17.20 18.50
N ALA A 792 0.29 -17.25 19.36
CA ALA A 792 0.44 -17.71 20.75
C ALA A 792 0.96 -19.17 20.84
N LYS A 793 0.67 -20.03 19.86
CA LYS A 793 1.24 -21.40 19.81
C LYS A 793 2.71 -21.38 19.42
N GLN A 794 3.13 -20.51 18.50
CA GLN A 794 4.54 -20.36 18.12
C GLN A 794 5.38 -19.88 19.32
N GLU A 795 4.90 -18.86 20.03
CA GLU A 795 5.56 -18.32 21.21
C GLU A 795 5.61 -19.32 22.36
N TYR A 796 4.51 -20.03 22.60
CA TYR A 796 4.48 -21.09 23.60
C TYR A 796 5.48 -22.21 23.27
N VAL A 797 5.59 -22.60 22.00
CA VAL A 797 6.60 -23.59 21.57
C VAL A 797 8.02 -23.07 21.84
N ALA A 798 8.30 -21.82 21.51
CA ALA A 798 9.60 -21.21 21.78
C ALA A 798 9.92 -21.19 23.29
N ALA A 799 8.91 -20.96 24.13
CA ALA A 799 9.07 -20.92 25.59
C ALA A 799 9.12 -22.31 26.25
N SER A 800 8.39 -23.31 25.72
CA SER A 800 8.21 -24.62 26.36
C SER A 800 8.98 -25.76 25.71
N GLY A 801 9.54 -25.56 24.51
CA GLY A 801 10.16 -26.61 23.71
C GLY A 801 9.17 -27.65 23.15
N ALA A 802 7.87 -27.32 23.07
CA ALA A 802 6.85 -28.23 22.51
C ALA A 802 6.98 -28.37 20.98
N ASP A 803 6.45 -29.45 20.40
CA ASP A 803 6.48 -29.66 18.95
C ASP A 803 5.40 -28.84 18.26
N PHE A 804 5.81 -27.87 17.43
CA PHE A 804 4.88 -26.95 16.75
C PHE A 804 3.96 -27.65 15.75
N THR A 805 4.50 -28.59 14.96
CA THR A 805 3.73 -29.31 13.93
C THR A 805 2.67 -30.18 14.60
N ARG A 806 3.02 -30.88 15.68
CA ARG A 806 2.06 -31.66 16.47
C ARG A 806 1.04 -30.76 17.16
N LEU A 807 1.44 -29.59 17.67
CA LEU A 807 0.50 -28.65 18.30
C LEU A 807 -0.55 -28.08 17.32
N LEU A 808 -0.24 -28.07 16.02
CA LEU A 808 -1.16 -27.66 14.97
C LEU A 808 -2.10 -28.79 14.51
N TYR A 809 -1.55 -29.99 14.26
CA TYR A 809 -2.25 -31.06 13.53
C TYR A 809 -2.60 -32.30 14.38
N ASP A 810 -1.89 -32.55 15.48
CA ASP A 810 -2.14 -33.69 16.37
C ASP A 810 -3.15 -33.27 17.45
N ARG A 811 -4.37 -33.79 17.33
CA ARG A 811 -5.50 -33.45 18.21
C ARG A 811 -5.24 -33.83 19.67
N GLU A 812 -4.61 -34.97 19.90
CA GLU A 812 -4.36 -35.49 21.25
C GLU A 812 -3.27 -34.65 21.92
N TYR A 813 -2.19 -34.38 21.19
CA TYR A 813 -1.10 -33.51 21.63
C TYR A 813 -1.56 -32.07 21.93
N LYS A 814 -2.44 -31.51 21.08
CA LYS A 814 -3.06 -30.18 21.29
C LYS A 814 -3.90 -30.12 22.55
N GLU A 815 -4.53 -31.23 22.97
CA GLU A 815 -5.32 -31.28 24.21
C GLU A 815 -4.42 -31.34 25.45
N GLN A 816 -3.35 -32.14 25.40
CA GLN A 816 -2.35 -32.24 26.47
C GLN A 816 -1.74 -30.88 26.84
N HIS A 817 -1.43 -30.06 25.83
CA HIS A 817 -0.80 -28.74 26.02
C HIS A 817 -1.80 -27.59 26.25
N ARG A 818 -3.12 -27.82 26.17
CA ARG A 818 -4.11 -26.72 26.16
C ARG A 818 -4.07 -25.87 27.43
N GLN A 819 -4.03 -26.51 28.61
CA GLN A 819 -4.07 -25.79 29.88
C GLN A 819 -2.82 -24.91 30.06
N ALA A 820 -1.65 -25.45 29.74
CA ALA A 820 -0.38 -24.72 29.79
C ALA A 820 -0.35 -23.57 28.77
N LEU A 821 -0.80 -23.80 27.54
CA LEU A 821 -0.90 -22.78 26.50
C LEU A 821 -1.89 -21.65 26.88
N THR A 822 -3.02 -21.98 27.50
CA THR A 822 -3.97 -20.99 27.99
C THR A 822 -3.40 -20.19 29.16
N ALA A 823 -2.67 -20.84 30.08
CA ALA A 823 -2.00 -20.16 31.19
C ALA A 823 -0.90 -19.20 30.68
N PHE A 824 -0.09 -19.66 29.73
CA PHE A 824 0.96 -18.88 29.07
C PHE A 824 0.41 -17.61 28.41
N PHE A 825 -0.66 -17.74 27.63
CA PHE A 825 -1.28 -16.57 27.02
C PHE A 825 -1.92 -15.63 28.05
N LYS A 826 -2.56 -16.17 29.10
CA LYS A 826 -3.09 -15.35 30.18
C LYS A 826 -1.99 -14.60 30.93
N SER A 827 -0.77 -15.13 31.03
CA SER A 827 0.35 -14.34 31.56
C SER A 827 0.74 -13.20 30.63
N GLN A 828 0.85 -13.45 29.33
CA GLN A 828 1.18 -12.39 28.36
C GLN A 828 0.15 -11.26 28.37
N VAL A 829 -1.14 -11.58 28.43
CA VAL A 829 -2.22 -10.58 28.49
C VAL A 829 -2.20 -9.76 29.80
N ARG A 830 -1.61 -10.27 30.89
CA ARG A 830 -1.44 -9.47 32.12
C ARG A 830 -0.36 -8.40 31.95
N ASP A 831 0.69 -8.72 31.20
CA ASP A 831 1.79 -7.81 30.94
C ASP A 831 1.44 -6.84 29.79
N GLU A 832 0.68 -7.31 28.79
CA GLU A 832 0.23 -6.56 27.62
C GLU A 832 -1.29 -6.72 27.41
N PRO A 833 -2.11 -5.83 28.01
CA PRO A 833 -3.58 -5.94 27.94
C PRO A 833 -4.18 -5.85 26.53
N TRP A 834 -3.48 -5.22 25.58
CA TRP A 834 -3.94 -5.04 24.18
C TRP A 834 -3.65 -6.25 23.27
N LEU A 835 -2.87 -7.23 23.74
CA LEU A 835 -2.42 -8.38 22.94
C LEU A 835 -3.56 -9.15 22.23
N PRO A 836 -4.77 -9.36 22.82
CA PRO A 836 -5.88 -9.99 22.13
C PRO A 836 -6.37 -9.21 20.90
N GLU A 837 -6.42 -7.87 21.00
CA GLU A 837 -6.81 -6.98 19.90
C GLU A 837 -5.77 -7.00 18.78
N GLU A 838 -4.49 -7.01 19.15
CA GLU A 838 -3.38 -7.13 18.21
C GLU A 838 -3.43 -8.46 17.44
N HIS A 839 -3.62 -9.59 18.14
CA HIS A 839 -3.77 -10.90 17.51
C HIS A 839 -4.97 -10.96 16.56
N PHE A 840 -6.09 -10.33 16.94
CA PHE A 840 -7.27 -10.24 16.09
C PHE A 840 -6.98 -9.44 14.83
N ILE A 841 -6.46 -8.21 14.96
CA ILE A 841 -6.15 -7.34 13.83
C ILE A 841 -5.11 -7.95 12.91
N ARG A 842 -4.09 -8.62 13.47
CA ARG A 842 -3.09 -9.35 12.70
C ARG A 842 -3.74 -10.45 11.85
N THR A 843 -4.61 -11.27 12.45
CA THR A 843 -5.33 -12.34 11.75
C THR A 843 -6.19 -11.81 10.60
N VAL A 844 -6.88 -10.69 10.82
CA VAL A 844 -7.70 -10.01 9.81
C VAL A 844 -6.82 -9.46 8.69
N ASN A 845 -5.72 -8.78 9.03
CA ASN A 845 -4.79 -8.18 8.07
C ASN A 845 -4.02 -9.21 7.24
N GLU A 846 -3.64 -10.35 7.82
CA GLU A 846 -3.02 -11.46 7.09
C GLU A 846 -3.99 -12.09 6.08
N SER A 847 -5.28 -11.80 6.19
CA SER A 847 -6.35 -12.29 5.34
C SER A 847 -6.93 -11.21 4.41
N GLN A 848 -6.13 -10.20 4.05
CA GLN A 848 -6.54 -9.17 3.08
C GLN A 848 -6.96 -9.79 1.73
N ASN A 849 -7.98 -9.20 1.10
CA ASN A 849 -8.60 -9.63 -0.17
C ASN A 849 -9.44 -10.93 -0.13
N VAL A 850 -9.99 -11.30 1.02
CA VAL A 850 -11.06 -12.32 1.09
C VAL A 850 -12.41 -11.66 1.34
N ASP A 851 -13.48 -12.15 0.75
CA ASP A 851 -14.84 -11.68 1.05
C ASP A 851 -15.34 -12.20 2.42
N VAL A 852 -14.95 -13.43 2.78
CA VAL A 852 -15.35 -14.11 4.03
C VAL A 852 -14.15 -14.66 4.80
N LEU A 853 -14.03 -14.29 6.08
CA LEU A 853 -13.00 -14.82 6.98
C LEU A 853 -13.64 -15.56 8.15
N LEU A 854 -13.31 -16.85 8.33
CA LEU A 854 -13.71 -17.63 9.49
C LEU A 854 -12.54 -17.74 10.47
N ILE A 855 -12.72 -17.26 11.70
CA ILE A 855 -11.68 -17.26 12.73
C ILE A 855 -12.04 -18.26 13.83
N THR A 856 -11.14 -19.21 14.10
CA THR A 856 -11.26 -20.18 15.20
C THR A 856 -10.24 -19.90 16.31
N GLY A 857 -10.45 -20.52 17.48
CA GLY A 857 -9.47 -20.48 18.58
C GLY A 857 -9.58 -19.27 19.49
N MET A 858 -10.70 -18.55 19.44
CA MET A 858 -11.02 -17.45 20.36
C MET A 858 -10.95 -17.89 21.83
N ARG A 859 -10.50 -16.99 22.70
CA ARG A 859 -10.39 -17.23 24.16
C ARG A 859 -11.20 -16.23 24.99
N ASP A 860 -11.68 -15.16 24.36
CA ASP A 860 -12.49 -14.12 24.95
C ASP A 860 -13.90 -14.61 25.24
N ASN A 861 -14.48 -14.10 26.34
CA ASN A 861 -15.85 -14.43 26.71
C ASN A 861 -16.84 -13.81 25.74
N ALA A 862 -16.78 -12.50 25.45
CA ALA A 862 -17.70 -11.83 24.52
C ALA A 862 -16.95 -11.24 23.32
N PRO A 863 -16.54 -12.07 22.35
CA PRO A 863 -15.55 -11.68 21.34
C PRO A 863 -16.09 -10.62 20.36
N VAL A 864 -17.38 -10.63 20.02
CA VAL A 864 -17.94 -9.59 19.13
C VAL A 864 -17.91 -8.22 19.81
N ALA A 865 -18.30 -8.14 21.07
CA ALA A 865 -18.22 -6.90 21.84
C ALA A 865 -16.78 -6.41 22.01
N SER A 866 -15.83 -7.34 22.13
CA SER A 866 -14.41 -7.04 22.30
C SER A 866 -13.77 -6.52 21.00
N PHE A 867 -14.15 -7.05 19.83
CA PHE A 867 -13.39 -6.83 18.59
C PHE A 867 -14.12 -6.06 17.48
N ALA A 868 -15.44 -5.86 17.56
CA ALA A 868 -16.20 -5.22 16.47
C ALA A 868 -15.72 -3.80 16.13
N HIS A 869 -15.28 -3.04 17.13
CA HIS A 869 -14.80 -1.66 16.96
C HIS A 869 -13.48 -1.57 16.16
N LEU A 870 -12.71 -2.66 16.11
CA LEU A 870 -11.44 -2.74 15.39
C LEU A 870 -11.62 -2.94 13.88
N VAL A 871 -12.80 -3.39 13.45
CA VAL A 871 -13.13 -3.69 12.05
C VAL A 871 -14.43 -2.99 11.62
N PRO A 872 -14.51 -1.65 11.68
CA PRO A 872 -15.76 -0.90 11.47
C PRO A 872 -16.34 -1.03 10.05
N ALA A 873 -15.51 -1.45 9.09
CA ALA A 873 -15.89 -1.69 7.69
C ALA A 873 -16.34 -3.14 7.41
N SER A 874 -16.27 -4.03 8.40
CA SER A 874 -16.58 -5.46 8.26
C SER A 874 -17.74 -5.85 9.17
N ARG A 875 -18.59 -6.78 8.71
CA ARG A 875 -19.60 -7.38 9.59
C ARG A 875 -18.94 -8.48 10.43
N LEU A 876 -18.94 -8.33 11.75
CA LEU A 876 -18.42 -9.34 12.68
C LEU A 876 -19.57 -10.14 13.30
N LEU A 877 -19.55 -11.47 13.15
CA LEU A 877 -20.55 -12.39 13.70
C LEU A 877 -19.89 -13.47 14.55
N GLU A 878 -20.52 -13.87 15.65
CA GLU A 878 -20.18 -15.07 16.39
C GLU A 878 -21.14 -16.22 16.08
N VAL A 879 -20.59 -17.35 15.65
CA VAL A 879 -21.29 -18.63 15.59
C VAL A 879 -20.74 -19.55 16.66
N ARG A 880 -21.52 -19.74 17.72
CA ARG A 880 -21.16 -20.64 18.81
C ARG A 880 -21.60 -22.06 18.50
N ILE A 881 -20.66 -22.99 18.54
CA ILE A 881 -20.95 -24.41 18.36
C ILE A 881 -21.28 -25.02 19.73
N THR A 882 -22.30 -25.87 19.76
CA THR A 882 -22.70 -26.66 20.94
C THR A 882 -22.79 -28.13 20.56
N SER A 883 -22.57 -29.02 21.54
CA SER A 883 -22.87 -30.45 21.39
C SER A 883 -23.06 -31.09 22.77
N SER A 884 -23.79 -32.20 22.82
CA SER A 884 -24.08 -32.94 24.03
C SER A 884 -22.80 -33.46 24.69
N GLU A 885 -22.90 -33.78 25.97
CA GLU A 885 -21.77 -34.33 26.72
C GLU A 885 -21.32 -35.70 26.19
N GLU A 886 -22.26 -36.50 25.69
CA GLU A 886 -21.99 -37.79 25.06
C GLU A 886 -21.19 -37.63 23.77
N THR A 887 -21.64 -36.76 22.84
CA THR A 887 -20.90 -36.41 21.62
C THR A 887 -19.52 -35.81 21.91
N ARG A 888 -19.40 -34.98 22.97
CA ARG A 888 -18.10 -34.44 23.43
C ARG A 888 -17.17 -35.54 23.96
N ARG A 889 -17.71 -36.56 24.62
CA ARG A 889 -16.96 -37.73 25.14
C ARG A 889 -16.53 -38.66 24.02
N THR A 890 -17.38 -38.95 23.03
CA THR A 890 -16.98 -39.74 21.84
C THR A 890 -15.86 -39.06 21.04
N HIS A 891 -15.82 -37.72 21.06
CA HIS A 891 -14.81 -36.89 20.41
C HIS A 891 -13.54 -36.66 21.26
N ARG A 892 -13.52 -37.01 22.55
CA ARG A 892 -12.34 -36.95 23.42
C ARG A 892 -11.98 -38.39 23.82
N ALA A 893 -11.00 -38.99 23.16
CA ALA A 893 -10.42 -40.22 23.67
C ALA A 893 -9.90 -39.97 25.11
N PHE A 894 -10.54 -40.61 26.08
CA PHE A 894 -10.13 -40.78 27.49
C PHE A 894 -9.40 -39.61 28.17
N PHE A 895 -10.12 -38.62 28.72
CA PHE A 895 -9.71 -37.96 29.97
C PHE A 895 -10.94 -37.41 30.70
N ASP A 896 -11.24 -38.04 31.84
CA ASP A 896 -12.33 -37.69 32.75
C ASP A 896 -11.83 -36.65 33.75
N ARG A 897 -12.35 -35.42 33.66
CA ARG A 897 -12.39 -34.44 34.76
C ARG A 897 -13.36 -33.32 34.38
N GLY A 898 -14.43 -33.20 35.16
CA GLY A 898 -15.53 -32.28 34.94
C GLY A 898 -15.08 -30.83 34.88
N PHE A 899 -15.48 -30.15 33.79
CA PHE A 899 -15.47 -28.69 33.73
C PHE A 899 -16.80 -28.19 34.33
N PRO A 900 -16.77 -27.15 35.19
CA PRO A 900 -18.01 -26.54 35.67
C PRO A 900 -18.77 -25.93 34.49
N LYS A 901 -20.09 -26.18 34.42
CA LYS A 901 -20.98 -25.46 33.51
C LYS A 901 -20.97 -23.99 33.91
N SER A 902 -20.19 -23.16 33.21
CA SER A 902 -20.37 -21.71 33.29
C SER A 902 -21.65 -21.36 32.53
N SER A 903 -22.69 -20.92 33.23
CA SER A 903 -23.72 -20.11 32.59
C SER A 903 -23.03 -18.95 31.88
N LEU A 904 -23.40 -18.70 30.63
CA LEU A 904 -22.83 -17.59 29.89
C LEU A 904 -23.55 -16.32 30.33
N ASP A 905 -22.79 -15.34 30.77
CA ASP A 905 -23.31 -13.99 31.04
C ASP A 905 -23.54 -13.18 29.75
N TYR A 906 -23.49 -13.82 28.56
CA TYR A 906 -23.69 -13.19 27.25
C TYR A 906 -24.30 -14.17 26.22
N SER A 907 -24.89 -13.62 25.15
CA SER A 907 -25.52 -14.38 24.06
C SER A 907 -24.75 -14.24 22.74
N PRO A 908 -24.38 -15.34 22.06
CA PRO A 908 -23.75 -15.30 20.73
C PRO A 908 -24.77 -14.90 19.64
N ASN A 909 -24.31 -14.44 18.47
CA ASN A 909 -25.22 -14.07 17.37
C ASN A 909 -25.98 -15.29 16.83
N LEU A 910 -25.31 -16.42 16.69
CA LEU A 910 -25.88 -17.67 16.19
C LEU A 910 -25.34 -18.87 17.00
N THR A 911 -26.18 -19.89 17.15
CA THR A 911 -25.79 -21.17 17.77
C THR A 911 -26.00 -22.30 16.78
N PHE A 912 -24.98 -23.14 16.59
CA PHE A 912 -25.06 -24.35 15.78
C PHE A 912 -24.89 -25.60 16.66
N ASN A 913 -25.87 -26.50 16.62
CA ASN A 913 -25.81 -27.74 17.38
C ASN A 913 -25.21 -28.89 16.55
N ASN A 914 -24.02 -29.34 16.94
CA ASN A 914 -23.23 -30.34 16.23
C ASN A 914 -23.36 -31.73 16.86
N GLU A 915 -24.57 -32.30 16.86
CA GLU A 915 -24.86 -33.61 17.48
C GLU A 915 -24.69 -34.81 16.54
N LYS A 916 -24.94 -34.63 15.24
CA LYS A 916 -24.96 -35.73 14.28
C LYS A 916 -23.62 -35.85 13.56
N PRO A 917 -23.05 -37.06 13.41
CA PRO A 917 -21.87 -37.26 12.59
C PRO A 917 -22.18 -36.97 11.11
N GLY A 918 -21.25 -36.28 10.44
CA GLY A 918 -21.34 -35.93 9.01
C GLY A 918 -21.55 -34.44 8.73
N GLU A 919 -21.32 -34.05 7.47
CA GLU A 919 -21.28 -32.65 7.05
C GLU A 919 -22.66 -32.03 6.74
N VAL A 920 -23.71 -32.85 6.59
CA VAL A 920 -25.04 -32.43 6.08
C VAL A 920 -25.67 -31.32 6.93
N ALA A 921 -25.66 -31.47 8.26
CA ALA A 921 -26.26 -30.48 9.15
C ALA A 921 -25.48 -29.15 9.16
N ALA A 922 -24.15 -29.21 9.09
CA ALA A 922 -23.30 -28.03 9.03
C ALA A 922 -23.46 -27.29 7.69
N LYS A 923 -23.59 -28.02 6.58
CA LYS A 923 -23.89 -27.44 5.26
C LYS A 923 -25.25 -26.74 5.23
N ALA A 924 -26.30 -27.44 5.65
CA ALA A 924 -27.64 -26.88 5.70
C ALA A 924 -27.72 -25.63 6.61
N PHE A 925 -26.97 -25.63 7.71
CA PHE A 925 -26.85 -24.45 8.57
C PHE A 925 -26.22 -23.27 7.83
N ALA A 926 -25.09 -23.46 7.15
CA ALA A 926 -24.44 -22.39 6.40
C ALA A 926 -25.35 -21.84 5.28
N GLU A 927 -25.96 -22.72 4.48
CA GLU A 927 -26.87 -22.33 3.40
C GLU A 927 -28.07 -21.53 3.91
N LYS A 928 -28.65 -21.94 5.04
CA LYS A 928 -29.88 -21.32 5.57
C LYS A 928 -29.61 -20.08 6.42
N ARG A 929 -28.44 -19.97 7.06
CA ARG A 929 -28.20 -18.99 8.14
C ARG A 929 -26.98 -18.11 7.93
N LEU A 930 -26.00 -18.53 7.12
CA LEU A 930 -24.77 -17.78 6.89
C LEU A 930 -24.72 -17.17 5.47
N VAL A 931 -25.12 -17.92 4.45
CA VAL A 931 -25.20 -17.44 3.05
C VAL A 931 -26.13 -16.23 2.86
N PRO A 932 -27.29 -16.13 3.53
CA PRO A 932 -28.18 -14.97 3.37
C PRO A 932 -27.54 -13.62 3.72
N PHE A 933 -26.43 -13.59 4.47
CA PHE A 933 -25.69 -12.35 4.73
C PHE A 933 -25.03 -11.73 3.49
N PHE A 934 -24.99 -12.44 2.36
CA PHE A 934 -24.51 -11.96 1.07
C PHE A 934 -25.62 -11.70 0.06
N HIS A 935 -26.88 -11.81 0.45
CA HIS A 935 -27.98 -11.52 -0.45
C HIS A 935 -27.95 -10.05 -0.88
N GLU A 936 -28.19 -9.77 -2.17
CA GLU A 936 -28.13 -8.41 -2.74
C GLU A 936 -29.09 -7.44 -2.03
N ASP A 937 -30.18 -7.95 -1.47
CA ASP A 937 -31.16 -7.20 -0.69
C ASP A 937 -30.56 -6.48 0.54
N LEU A 938 -29.54 -7.06 1.19
CA LEU A 938 -28.85 -6.40 2.31
C LEU A 938 -28.03 -5.21 1.83
N GLN A 939 -27.41 -5.31 0.65
CA GLN A 939 -26.69 -4.19 0.03
C GLN A 939 -27.67 -3.10 -0.40
N ARG A 940 -28.77 -3.50 -1.04
CA ARG A 940 -29.86 -2.60 -1.44
C ARG A 940 -30.44 -1.84 -0.24
N LEU A 941 -30.57 -2.49 0.93
CA LEU A 941 -31.01 -1.86 2.17
C LEU A 941 -29.96 -0.87 2.71
N ALA A 942 -28.67 -1.23 2.65
CA ALA A 942 -27.58 -0.35 3.06
C ALA A 942 -27.51 0.92 2.19
N ASP A 943 -27.74 0.79 0.88
CA ASP A 943 -27.73 1.90 -0.08
C ASP A 943 -28.90 2.89 0.14
N MET A 944 -29.97 2.48 0.83
CA MET A 944 -31.09 3.34 1.22
C MET A 944 -30.79 4.19 2.49
N MET A 945 -29.73 3.87 3.22
CA MET A 945 -29.36 4.61 4.43
C MET A 945 -28.53 5.84 4.09
N ARG A 946 -28.91 6.99 4.64
CA ARG A 946 -28.12 8.23 4.56
C ARG A 946 -27.15 8.32 5.73
N LEU A 947 -25.88 8.60 5.44
CA LEU A 947 -24.87 8.98 6.43
C LEU A 947 -25.02 10.48 6.75
N VAL A 948 -24.99 10.82 8.03
CA VAL A 948 -25.00 12.20 8.54
C VAL A 948 -23.77 12.39 9.43
N PRO A 949 -22.72 13.08 8.96
CA PRO A 949 -21.51 13.31 9.74
C PRO A 949 -21.75 14.34 10.84
N GLU A 950 -20.95 14.26 11.91
CA GLU A 950 -20.95 15.21 13.04
C GLU A 950 -22.31 15.34 13.77
N PHE A 951 -23.15 14.30 13.68
CA PHE A 951 -24.47 14.26 14.30
C PHE A 951 -24.56 13.04 15.24
N PRO A 952 -25.19 13.15 16.43
CA PRO A 952 -25.77 14.36 17.02
C PRO A 952 -24.73 15.34 17.62
N CYS A 953 -23.45 14.96 17.67
CA CYS A 953 -22.35 15.81 18.11
C CYS A 953 -21.06 15.53 17.30
N PRO A 954 -20.04 16.40 17.39
CA PRO A 954 -18.82 16.23 16.63
C PRO A 954 -18.12 14.89 16.87
N GLY A 955 -17.54 14.31 15.81
CA GLY A 955 -16.85 13.02 15.85
C GLY A 955 -17.73 11.77 15.78
N ILE A 956 -19.03 11.90 15.48
CA ILE A 956 -19.97 10.78 15.29
C ILE A 956 -20.45 10.71 13.84
N GLU A 957 -20.40 9.50 13.24
CA GLU A 957 -21.06 9.20 11.97
C GLU A 957 -22.44 8.57 12.20
N PHE A 958 -23.50 9.35 12.03
CA PHE A 958 -24.87 8.87 12.24
C PHE A 958 -25.46 8.24 10.97
N ARG A 959 -26.05 7.04 11.09
CA ARG A 959 -26.78 6.37 10.01
C ARG A 959 -28.27 6.49 10.24
N HIS A 960 -28.95 7.23 9.38
CA HIS A 960 -30.38 7.49 9.55
C HIS A 960 -31.22 6.33 9.00
N VAL A 961 -31.50 5.33 9.84
CA VAL A 961 -32.20 4.08 9.47
C VAL A 961 -33.61 4.35 8.94
N LEU A 962 -34.34 5.31 9.53
CA LEU A 962 -35.69 5.70 9.11
C LEU A 962 -35.78 6.20 7.66
N ASN A 963 -34.65 6.53 7.02
CA ASN A 963 -34.65 6.85 5.60
C ASN A 963 -35.08 5.67 4.73
N ILE A 964 -34.89 4.43 5.20
CA ILE A 964 -35.30 3.22 4.46
C ILE A 964 -36.76 3.29 4.05
N VAL A 965 -37.65 3.75 4.93
CA VAL A 965 -39.09 3.80 4.61
C VAL A 965 -39.48 4.93 3.67
N GLN A 966 -38.58 5.89 3.45
CA GLN A 966 -38.77 6.96 2.47
C GLN A 966 -38.42 6.48 1.05
N HIS A 967 -37.76 5.32 0.91
CA HIS A 967 -37.48 4.70 -0.37
C HIS A 967 -38.60 3.73 -0.80
N PRO A 968 -39.06 3.77 -2.06
CA PRO A 968 -40.03 2.81 -2.58
C PRO A 968 -39.57 1.36 -2.36
N GLY A 969 -40.41 0.56 -1.71
CA GLY A 969 -40.12 -0.84 -1.39
C GLY A 969 -39.15 -1.07 -0.23
N GLY A 970 -38.64 -0.03 0.42
CA GLY A 970 -37.69 -0.17 1.53
C GLY A 970 -38.30 -0.81 2.79
N LEU A 971 -39.53 -0.44 3.17
CA LEU A 971 -40.24 -1.03 4.30
C LEU A 971 -40.51 -2.55 4.16
N PRO A 972 -41.12 -3.04 3.05
CA PRO A 972 -41.33 -4.48 2.86
C PRO A 972 -40.00 -5.24 2.74
N LEU A 973 -38.97 -4.64 2.12
CA LEU A 973 -37.63 -5.23 2.07
C LEU A 973 -37.04 -5.41 3.48
N CYS A 974 -37.04 -4.35 4.29
CA CYS A 974 -36.49 -4.36 5.64
C CYS A 974 -37.16 -5.40 6.54
N THR A 975 -38.50 -5.43 6.54
CA THR A 975 -39.28 -6.37 7.35
C THR A 975 -39.17 -7.81 6.87
N SER A 976 -39.13 -8.05 5.57
CA SER A 976 -38.84 -9.38 5.00
C SER A 976 -37.47 -9.90 5.45
N LEU A 977 -36.46 -9.03 5.44
CA LEU A 977 -35.11 -9.34 5.92
C LEU A 977 -35.08 -9.58 7.44
N LEU A 978 -35.76 -8.76 8.25
CA LEU A 978 -35.89 -8.98 9.69
C LEU A 978 -36.53 -10.34 10.00
N ARG A 979 -37.58 -10.70 9.24
CA ARG A 979 -38.25 -12.00 9.37
C ARG A 979 -37.34 -13.16 8.98
N SER A 980 -36.61 -13.07 7.88
CA SER A 980 -35.77 -14.16 7.35
C SER A 980 -34.47 -14.35 8.15
N HIS A 981 -33.87 -13.27 8.66
CA HIS A 981 -32.64 -13.31 9.45
C HIS A 981 -32.88 -13.58 10.95
N PHE A 982 -34.12 -13.63 11.41
CA PHE A 982 -34.42 -13.97 12.80
C PHE A 982 -33.86 -15.36 13.15
N ALA A 983 -33.06 -15.40 14.22
CA ALA A 983 -32.36 -16.61 14.58
C ALA A 983 -33.27 -17.67 15.24
N GLY A 984 -34.35 -17.22 15.89
CA GLY A 984 -35.29 -18.08 16.60
C GLY A 984 -36.37 -18.66 15.68
N ASP A 985 -37.36 -19.28 16.32
CA ASP A 985 -38.54 -19.83 15.68
C ASP A 985 -39.73 -18.92 15.96
N TRP A 986 -40.26 -18.25 14.93
CA TRP A 986 -41.42 -17.36 15.04
C TRP A 986 -42.66 -18.06 15.63
N ALA A 987 -42.78 -19.39 15.48
CA ALA A 987 -43.86 -20.15 16.10
C ALA A 987 -43.78 -20.15 17.64
N LYS A 988 -42.58 -20.02 18.21
CA LYS A 988 -42.34 -19.99 19.66
C LYS A 988 -42.39 -18.59 20.26
N ILE A 989 -42.44 -17.55 19.42
CA ILE A 989 -42.57 -16.17 19.87
C ILE A 989 -44.04 -15.87 20.16
N ASN A 990 -44.28 -15.22 21.30
CA ASN A 990 -45.62 -14.85 21.73
C ASN A 990 -45.93 -13.39 21.39
N VAL A 991 -44.94 -12.50 21.48
CA VAL A 991 -45.13 -11.05 21.36
C VAL A 991 -43.95 -10.42 20.61
N VAL A 992 -44.23 -9.44 19.76
CA VAL A 992 -43.23 -8.47 19.26
C VAL A 992 -43.35 -7.21 20.12
N ALA A 993 -42.26 -6.76 20.72
CA ALA A 993 -42.19 -5.52 21.46
C ALA A 993 -41.33 -4.50 20.71
N CYS A 994 -41.58 -3.21 20.89
CA CYS A 994 -40.76 -2.19 20.25
C CYS A 994 -40.47 -0.99 21.13
N CYS A 995 -39.27 -0.44 20.92
CA CYS A 995 -38.81 0.81 21.50
C CYS A 995 -39.40 2.01 20.74
N GLU A 996 -39.41 3.18 21.37
CA GLU A 996 -40.10 4.38 20.91
C GLU A 996 -39.76 4.87 19.47
N ALA A 997 -40.68 5.67 18.92
CA ALA A 997 -40.65 6.44 17.66
C ALA A 997 -40.26 5.66 16.40
N GLY A 998 -38.97 5.40 16.18
CA GLY A 998 -38.53 4.74 14.95
C GLY A 998 -38.70 3.22 14.97
N GLY A 999 -38.68 2.59 16.15
CA GLY A 999 -38.97 1.15 16.28
C GLY A 999 -40.38 0.77 15.82
N PHE A 1000 -41.37 1.67 16.00
CA PHE A 1000 -42.76 1.45 15.57
C PHE A 1000 -42.90 1.18 14.07
N VAL A 1001 -42.11 1.90 13.27
CA VAL A 1001 -42.17 1.88 11.81
C VAL A 1001 -41.85 0.49 11.27
N TYR A 1002 -40.90 -0.22 11.90
CA TYR A 1002 -40.49 -1.57 11.49
C TYR A 1002 -41.24 -2.67 12.24
N ALA A 1003 -41.53 -2.47 13.53
CA ALA A 1003 -42.14 -3.49 14.36
C ALA A 1003 -43.58 -3.80 13.97
N SER A 1004 -44.38 -2.79 13.60
CA SER A 1004 -45.77 -2.99 13.20
C SER A 1004 -45.92 -3.87 11.95
N PRO A 1005 -45.27 -3.57 10.82
CA PRO A 1005 -45.35 -4.43 9.63
C PRO A 1005 -44.64 -5.78 9.81
N LEU A 1006 -43.63 -5.88 10.69
CA LEU A 1006 -43.04 -7.18 11.03
C LEU A 1006 -44.04 -8.05 11.81
N ALA A 1007 -44.68 -7.50 12.84
CA ALA A 1007 -45.67 -8.18 13.67
C ALA A 1007 -46.87 -8.70 12.85
N ASP A 1008 -47.32 -7.90 11.88
CA ASP A 1008 -48.33 -8.30 10.89
C ASP A 1008 -47.83 -9.47 10.02
N GLN A 1009 -46.61 -9.39 9.48
CA GLN A 1009 -46.03 -10.46 8.65
C GLN A 1009 -45.79 -11.79 9.37
N VAL A 1010 -45.63 -11.78 10.70
CA VAL A 1010 -45.41 -12.99 11.51
C VAL A 1010 -46.63 -13.42 12.33
N ASP A 1011 -47.74 -12.70 12.18
CA ASP A 1011 -49.00 -12.92 12.90
C ASP A 1011 -48.80 -12.97 14.44
N LYS A 1012 -48.22 -11.89 14.99
CA LYS A 1012 -47.95 -11.75 16.43
C LYS A 1012 -48.47 -10.42 16.97
N PRO A 1013 -48.96 -10.39 18.24
CA PRO A 1013 -49.34 -9.14 18.88
C PRO A 1013 -48.12 -8.22 19.07
N LEU A 1014 -48.35 -6.92 18.89
CA LEU A 1014 -47.38 -5.85 19.08
C LEU A 1014 -47.58 -5.17 20.44
N VAL A 1015 -46.52 -5.08 21.25
CA VAL A 1015 -46.50 -4.35 22.53
C VAL A 1015 -45.60 -3.14 22.42
N LEU A 1016 -46.12 -1.98 22.80
CA LEU A 1016 -45.38 -0.71 22.74
C LEU A 1016 -44.70 -0.43 24.08
N ILE A 1017 -43.40 -0.14 24.04
CA ILE A 1017 -42.65 0.40 25.17
C ILE A 1017 -42.50 1.90 24.94
N ARG A 1018 -42.95 2.72 25.88
CA ARG A 1018 -43.01 4.19 25.74
C ARG A 1018 -42.32 4.88 26.89
N GLU A 1019 -41.97 6.15 26.71
CA GLU A 1019 -41.60 7.01 27.85
C GLU A 1019 -42.73 7.06 28.89
N ALA A 1020 -42.34 7.22 30.16
CA ALA A 1020 -43.26 7.22 31.28
C ALA A 1020 -44.37 8.27 31.16
N GLY A 1021 -45.59 7.89 31.55
CA GLY A 1021 -46.77 8.76 31.47
C GLY A 1021 -47.46 8.81 30.09
N LYS A 1022 -46.93 8.12 29.07
CA LYS A 1022 -47.56 7.99 27.74
C LYS A 1022 -48.46 6.75 27.60
N LEU A 1023 -48.62 5.95 28.67
CA LEU A 1023 -49.46 4.75 28.71
C LEU A 1023 -50.49 4.85 29.86
N PRO A 1024 -51.70 4.28 29.70
CA PRO A 1024 -52.69 4.24 30.76
C PRO A 1024 -52.25 3.29 31.90
N PRO A 1025 -52.41 3.65 33.19
CA PRO A 1025 -52.13 2.76 34.32
C PRO A 1025 -53.05 1.51 34.33
N PRO A 1026 -52.60 0.35 34.85
CA PRO A 1026 -51.32 0.11 35.52
C PRO A 1026 -50.13 -0.18 34.58
N THR A 1027 -49.00 0.46 34.83
CA THR A 1027 -47.74 0.25 34.09
C THR A 1027 -46.64 -0.38 34.98
N VAL A 1028 -45.63 -0.94 34.32
CA VAL A 1028 -44.32 -1.29 34.89
C VAL A 1028 -43.31 -0.28 34.34
N SER A 1029 -42.37 0.19 35.16
CA SER A 1029 -41.52 1.35 34.85
C SER A 1029 -40.09 1.16 35.31
N VAL A 1030 -39.12 1.35 34.41
CA VAL A 1030 -37.68 1.21 34.68
C VAL A 1030 -36.93 2.48 34.27
N GLN A 1031 -35.85 2.80 34.99
CA GLN A 1031 -34.97 3.91 34.67
C GLN A 1031 -34.07 3.59 33.47
N ARG A 1032 -33.98 4.53 32.54
CA ARG A 1032 -33.16 4.51 31.33
C ARG A 1032 -32.05 5.57 31.46
N SER A 1033 -30.80 5.14 31.33
CA SER A 1033 -29.67 6.06 31.26
C SER A 1033 -29.63 6.80 29.92
N PRO A 1034 -29.28 8.10 29.87
CA PRO A 1034 -29.18 8.85 28.62
C PRO A 1034 -28.11 8.26 27.68
N SER A 1035 -28.47 8.16 26.40
CA SER A 1035 -27.54 7.86 25.30
C SER A 1035 -26.99 9.16 24.69
N HIS A 1036 -26.01 9.08 23.78
CA HIS A 1036 -25.51 10.26 23.05
C HIS A 1036 -26.62 11.04 22.31
N MET A 1037 -27.69 10.36 21.89
CA MET A 1037 -28.87 10.97 21.28
C MET A 1037 -29.81 11.62 22.32
N GLY A 1038 -29.93 11.05 23.52
CA GLY A 1038 -30.84 11.54 24.57
C GLY A 1038 -30.25 12.61 25.49
N ALA A 1039 -28.91 12.72 25.57
CA ALA A 1039 -28.22 13.68 26.42
C ALA A 1039 -28.40 15.15 25.98
N LEU A 1040 -28.78 15.38 24.72
CA LEU A 1040 -29.02 16.72 24.17
C LEU A 1040 -30.44 17.27 24.46
N VAL A 1041 -31.37 16.44 24.95
CA VAL A 1041 -32.80 16.79 25.06
C VAL A 1041 -33.38 16.64 26.48
N ALA A 1042 -32.83 15.75 27.32
CA ALA A 1042 -33.44 15.45 28.63
C ALA A 1042 -33.35 16.64 29.61
N THR A 1043 -34.46 17.38 29.75
CA THR A 1043 -34.63 18.46 30.74
C THR A 1043 -35.56 18.06 31.89
N ASN A 1044 -36.26 16.91 31.79
CA ASN A 1044 -37.20 16.42 32.79
C ASN A 1044 -36.85 15.00 33.30
N PRO A 1045 -36.89 14.72 34.62
CA PRO A 1045 -36.58 13.41 35.19
C PRO A 1045 -37.57 12.29 34.77
N ALA A 1046 -38.80 12.63 34.34
CA ALA A 1046 -39.77 11.66 33.82
C ALA A 1046 -39.40 11.07 32.45
N GLU A 1047 -38.68 11.83 31.60
CA GLU A 1047 -38.19 11.39 30.27
C GLU A 1047 -37.04 10.38 30.37
N THR A 1048 -36.53 10.14 31.59
CA THR A 1048 -35.51 9.13 31.85
C THR A 1048 -36.09 7.77 32.25
N ARG A 1049 -37.41 7.56 32.15
CA ARG A 1049 -38.06 6.27 32.45
C ARG A 1049 -38.82 5.73 31.24
N VAL A 1050 -38.75 4.42 31.06
CA VAL A 1050 -39.51 3.67 30.03
C VAL A 1050 -40.52 2.74 30.69
N GLU A 1051 -41.69 2.61 30.08
CA GLU A 1051 -42.85 1.93 30.62
C GLU A 1051 -43.51 1.00 29.61
N LEU A 1052 -44.11 -0.08 30.14
CA LEU A 1052 -45.02 -0.98 29.43
C LEU A 1052 -46.26 -1.23 30.29
N SER A 1053 -47.41 -1.50 29.66
CA SER A 1053 -48.63 -1.85 30.40
C SER A 1053 -48.45 -3.19 31.12
N ARG A 1054 -48.80 -3.26 32.41
CA ARG A 1054 -48.46 -4.38 33.29
C ARG A 1054 -48.89 -5.76 32.75
N ASP A 1055 -50.05 -5.81 32.10
CA ASP A 1055 -50.65 -7.05 31.60
C ASP A 1055 -50.46 -7.24 30.08
N ALA A 1056 -49.61 -6.43 29.44
CA ALA A 1056 -49.38 -6.49 28.00
C ALA A 1056 -48.66 -7.76 27.53
N ILE A 1057 -47.85 -8.36 28.41
CA ILE A 1057 -47.04 -9.54 28.09
C ILE A 1057 -47.38 -10.66 29.09
N PRO A 1058 -47.80 -11.84 28.62
CA PRO A 1058 -48.05 -12.98 29.51
C PRO A 1058 -46.77 -13.38 30.27
N ARG A 1059 -46.91 -13.78 31.54
CA ARG A 1059 -45.77 -14.23 32.35
C ARG A 1059 -45.06 -15.41 31.68
N GLY A 1060 -43.74 -15.34 31.57
CA GLY A 1060 -42.94 -16.37 30.91
C GLY A 1060 -43.02 -16.41 29.38
N ALA A 1061 -43.66 -15.42 28.74
CA ALA A 1061 -43.74 -15.32 27.28
C ALA A 1061 -42.37 -15.10 26.63
N SER A 1062 -42.21 -15.57 25.39
CA SER A 1062 -41.06 -15.26 24.55
C SER A 1062 -41.33 -14.00 23.73
N VAL A 1063 -40.43 -13.02 23.82
CA VAL A 1063 -40.59 -11.68 23.24
C VAL A 1063 -39.47 -11.37 22.25
N VAL A 1064 -39.81 -10.80 21.09
CA VAL A 1064 -38.84 -10.22 20.15
C VAL A 1064 -38.89 -8.70 20.24
N VAL A 1065 -37.77 -8.05 20.54
CA VAL A 1065 -37.68 -6.58 20.63
C VAL A 1065 -37.15 -6.00 19.32
N VAL A 1066 -37.85 -5.00 18.78
CA VAL A 1066 -37.43 -4.23 17.60
C VAL A 1066 -37.05 -2.81 18.03
N ASP A 1067 -35.83 -2.40 17.68
CA ASP A 1067 -35.25 -1.09 18.00
C ASP A 1067 -34.65 -0.48 16.73
N ASP A 1068 -34.70 0.83 16.59
CA ASP A 1068 -34.20 1.59 15.43
C ASP A 1068 -32.82 2.22 15.67
N VAL A 1069 -32.40 2.40 16.94
CA VAL A 1069 -31.13 3.05 17.27
C VAL A 1069 -30.35 2.31 18.37
N LEU A 1070 -29.27 1.62 17.97
CA LEU A 1070 -28.29 1.02 18.88
C LEU A 1070 -27.03 1.89 19.03
N ALA A 1071 -27.19 3.12 19.52
CA ALA A 1071 -26.05 4.04 19.67
C ALA A 1071 -25.06 3.62 20.78
N THR A 1072 -25.56 3.19 21.94
CA THR A 1072 -24.74 2.81 23.12
C THR A 1072 -25.22 1.53 23.81
N GLY A 1073 -26.27 0.88 23.28
CA GLY A 1073 -26.93 -0.27 23.92
C GLY A 1073 -27.74 0.03 25.20
N LYS A 1074 -27.60 1.24 25.78
CA LYS A 1074 -28.28 1.64 27.03
C LYS A 1074 -29.81 1.58 26.94
N THR A 1075 -30.40 1.94 25.80
CA THR A 1075 -31.85 1.86 25.56
C THR A 1075 -32.33 0.41 25.63
N LEU A 1076 -31.67 -0.48 24.89
CA LEU A 1076 -32.00 -1.91 24.87
C LEU A 1076 -31.80 -2.55 26.25
N SER A 1077 -30.75 -2.17 26.99
CA SER A 1077 -30.53 -2.65 28.36
C SER A 1077 -31.69 -2.26 29.30
N ALA A 1078 -32.18 -1.02 29.23
CA ALA A 1078 -33.34 -0.59 30.03
C ALA A 1078 -34.62 -1.37 29.65
N VAL A 1079 -34.79 -1.68 28.36
CA VAL A 1079 -35.92 -2.50 27.87
C VAL A 1079 -35.84 -3.94 28.35
N LEU A 1080 -34.66 -4.56 28.33
CA LEU A 1080 -34.47 -5.92 28.84
C LEU A 1080 -34.77 -5.99 30.35
N HIS A 1081 -34.32 -4.99 31.12
CA HIS A 1081 -34.63 -4.90 32.54
C HIS A 1081 -36.14 -4.69 32.79
N LEU A 1082 -36.80 -3.87 31.96
CA LEU A 1082 -38.25 -3.68 32.00
C LEU A 1082 -39.02 -4.98 31.71
N LEU A 1083 -38.55 -5.79 30.75
CA LEU A 1083 -39.13 -7.10 30.44
C LEU A 1083 -38.93 -8.11 31.58
N GLN A 1084 -37.79 -8.08 32.27
CA GLN A 1084 -37.57 -8.90 33.48
C GLN A 1084 -38.55 -8.56 34.60
N GLU A 1085 -38.78 -7.27 34.86
CA GLU A 1085 -39.79 -6.82 35.83
C GLU A 1085 -41.21 -7.24 35.44
N ALA A 1086 -41.48 -7.32 34.13
CA ALA A 1086 -42.72 -7.88 33.59
C ALA A 1086 -42.79 -9.43 33.61
N SER A 1087 -41.85 -10.10 34.29
CA SER A 1087 -41.76 -11.57 34.40
C SER A 1087 -41.54 -12.30 33.07
N VAL A 1088 -40.84 -11.67 32.11
CA VAL A 1088 -40.33 -12.31 30.90
C VAL A 1088 -39.00 -12.99 31.22
N ARG A 1089 -38.81 -14.22 30.72
CA ARG A 1089 -37.53 -14.94 30.86
C ARG A 1089 -36.57 -14.46 29.76
N LEU A 1090 -35.45 -13.85 30.16
CA LEU A 1090 -34.37 -13.45 29.23
C LEU A 1090 -33.56 -14.64 28.71
#